data_AF-A0A6J2QGF6-F1
#
_entry.id   AF-A0A6J2QGF6-F1
#
_cell.length_a   1.000
_cell.length_b   1.000
_cell.length_c   1.000
_cell.angle_alpha   90.00
_cell.angle_beta   90.00
_cell.angle_gamma   90.00
#
_symmetry.space_group_name_H-M   'P 1'
#
loop_
_entity.id
_entity.type
_entity.pdbx_description
1 polymer ?
#
loop_
_entity_poly.entity_id
_entity_poly.type
_entity_poly.pdbx_seq_one_letter_code
_entity_poly.pdbx_strand_id
1 'polypeptide(L)'
;MDNRNRAMIVVFLLCATAETAAEGRSLDVCASCHFDATCNDLPYGSGKMCNCKYGFIGNGRTFCVDKDECQLRGICGPYSTCHNTRGSYYCTCLAGYSPSNNKDTFIPNDGTYCQDVDECRITGQCGEGGQCRNLNGSFSCSCQLGYEIHDGVEPFNPHRDKASCKLVDCGQPASGEDTVLLSVTGTSYGSVAVFDCDEGFVWRSGDRSSVCGADGRWRRLSMVCEEISCEEPVFKAHANMLWDGTSHMGSVVLYQCEDGYHTRSRRNSSVCAESGLWEDVDLWCEEISCGPPLTLPHTNLLWDGSGAPGSVLLYECVDGFYQEAGNNMSTCLLSGQWGEVSVQCKAKCGPAPFLPKSEVVWHNMSVVIHRCVSGHHSWRGGNVSVCGSSGEWQTATLRCIEIKPPVSHLCVLKEKCLRWRAEKYEEDTEDYKVTYVGSRDFQRSFHDRRKQFVSSKADQLELCLNLLPVTNYSISITAVSSRFTASITTSTSLPVPPAPAVYYREFETPVPTLRLRRSANTLDPISLYQVFVLPVEGIVMFDCSSPASSNPKIKSSAEYITAQFDVRHVGTEMNFTVGDGLDYGGFFNAPLENGRNYYIMLRAVSQWKSALKSSCVLWAEVRGTSYVLRVSSLSAAALIGLVAFFMMCGYSSSWFFKRTCHS
;
A
#
# COMPACT_ATOMS: atom_id res chain seq x y z
N MET A 1 -28.67 105.62 58.44
CA MET A 1 -28.27 106.52 57.34
C MET A 1 -29.31 106.37 56.25
N ASP A 2 -29.95 107.41 55.72
CA ASP A 2 -30.14 108.80 56.18
C ASP A 2 -31.40 109.31 55.42
N ASN A 3 -32.55 109.57 56.07
CA ASN A 3 -33.02 110.86 56.58
C ASN A 3 -33.64 111.81 55.51
N ARG A 4 -34.69 112.57 55.90
CA ARG A 4 -35.44 113.61 55.14
C ARG A 4 -36.33 113.10 53.98
N ASN A 5 -37.41 113.81 53.56
CA ASN A 5 -37.97 115.08 54.06
C ASN A 5 -39.53 115.18 53.98
N ARG A 6 -40.08 116.26 54.56
CA ARG A 6 -41.52 116.62 54.61
C ARG A 6 -42.03 117.41 53.38
N ALA A 7 -43.34 117.36 53.14
CA ALA A 7 -44.21 118.51 52.82
C ALA A 7 -45.66 118.21 53.25
N MET A 8 -46.51 119.21 53.56
CA MET A 8 -47.87 118.99 54.11
C MET A 8 -48.86 120.13 53.79
N ILE A 9 -50.11 119.77 53.46
CA ILE A 9 -51.25 120.59 52.98
C ILE A 9 -52.55 119.84 53.40
N VAL A 10 -53.76 120.37 53.71
CA VAL A 10 -54.38 121.68 54.10
C VAL A 10 -55.88 121.56 53.67
N VAL A 11 -56.97 121.94 54.39
CA VAL A 11 -57.22 122.75 55.60
C VAL A 11 -58.58 122.35 56.25
N PHE A 12 -58.71 122.42 57.59
CA PHE A 12 -59.92 122.57 58.48
C PHE A 12 -61.26 121.82 58.24
N LEU A 13 -61.93 121.48 59.37
CA LEU A 13 -63.26 122.06 59.76
C LEU A 13 -63.59 121.81 61.26
N LEU A 14 -64.63 122.47 61.79
CA LEU A 14 -65.00 122.55 63.22
C LEU A 14 -66.33 121.83 63.54
N CYS A 15 -66.63 121.55 64.82
CA CYS A 15 -67.74 120.68 65.29
C CYS A 15 -68.89 121.41 66.02
N ALA A 16 -70.13 120.85 65.98
CA ALA A 16 -71.20 121.09 66.99
C ALA A 16 -72.38 120.05 66.99
N THR A 17 -72.54 119.31 68.09
CA THR A 17 -73.77 118.93 68.88
C THR A 17 -75.05 118.21 68.32
N ALA A 18 -75.68 117.41 69.22
CA ALA A 18 -77.06 116.81 69.30
C ALA A 18 -77.31 115.35 68.79
N GLU A 19 -78.12 114.40 69.34
CA GLU A 19 -78.85 114.08 70.63
C GLU A 19 -80.27 113.47 70.33
N THR A 20 -80.98 112.54 71.04
CA THR A 20 -80.99 111.91 72.41
C THR A 20 -81.59 110.46 72.41
N ALA A 21 -81.62 109.79 73.60
CA ALA A 21 -82.62 108.79 74.12
C ALA A 21 -82.64 107.29 73.69
N ALA A 22 -83.19 106.39 74.56
CA ALA A 22 -83.20 104.92 74.42
C ALA A 22 -84.18 104.14 75.36
N GLU A 23 -84.61 102.91 74.99
CA GLU A 23 -85.09 101.79 75.85
C GLU A 23 -85.04 100.42 75.08
N GLY A 24 -85.20 99.24 75.71
CA GLY A 24 -84.71 97.94 75.14
C GLY A 24 -85.54 96.64 75.27
N ARG A 25 -85.04 95.54 74.64
CA ARG A 25 -85.67 94.19 74.52
C ARG A 25 -84.60 93.08 74.32
N SER A 26 -84.93 91.79 74.55
CA SER A 26 -83.99 90.64 74.49
C SER A 26 -83.82 89.99 73.10
N LEU A 27 -82.74 89.21 72.90
CA LEU A 27 -82.29 88.62 71.60
C LEU A 27 -81.95 87.12 71.67
N ASP A 28 -82.08 86.43 70.52
CA ASP A 28 -81.52 85.09 70.25
C ASP A 28 -80.03 85.16 69.81
N VAL A 29 -79.30 84.04 69.92
CA VAL A 29 -77.85 83.95 69.70
C VAL A 29 -77.49 83.30 68.35
N CYS A 30 -78.08 82.16 67.96
CA CYS A 30 -77.59 81.40 66.80
C CYS A 30 -77.76 82.12 65.45
N ALA A 31 -78.79 82.96 65.31
CA ALA A 31 -78.99 83.79 64.13
C ALA A 31 -77.87 84.86 63.93
N SER A 32 -76.92 84.97 64.87
CA SER A 32 -75.84 85.98 64.88
C SER A 32 -74.42 85.40 64.93
N CYS A 33 -74.23 84.14 64.50
CA CYS A 33 -72.89 83.56 64.37
C CYS A 33 -72.13 84.09 63.14
N HIS A 34 -70.80 84.12 63.22
CA HIS A 34 -69.92 84.46 62.10
C HIS A 34 -70.00 83.41 60.99
N PHE A 35 -69.75 83.80 59.73
CA PHE A 35 -69.87 82.88 58.58
C PHE A 35 -68.96 81.64 58.71
N ASP A 36 -67.75 81.82 59.25
CA ASP A 36 -66.80 80.73 59.54
C ASP A 36 -66.93 80.16 60.96
N ALA A 37 -68.16 80.12 61.47
CA ALA A 37 -68.54 79.49 62.73
C ALA A 37 -69.73 78.52 62.58
N THR A 38 -69.94 77.73 63.61
CA THR A 38 -71.05 76.76 63.78
C THR A 38 -71.71 77.04 65.13
N CYS A 39 -73.05 77.05 65.19
CA CYS A 39 -73.76 77.21 66.46
C CYS A 39 -73.95 75.87 67.16
N ASN A 40 -73.39 75.73 68.36
CA ASN A 40 -73.40 74.53 69.18
C ASN A 40 -74.14 74.79 70.51
N ASP A 41 -74.70 73.75 71.12
CA ASP A 41 -75.28 73.82 72.46
C ASP A 41 -74.19 73.90 73.56
N LEU A 42 -74.48 74.57 74.67
CA LEU A 42 -73.56 74.73 75.80
C LEU A 42 -73.41 73.39 76.58
N PRO A 43 -72.18 72.93 76.89
CA PRO A 43 -71.97 71.64 77.55
C PRO A 43 -72.62 71.45 78.93
N TYR A 44 -72.94 72.55 79.63
CA TYR A 44 -73.46 72.53 81.00
C TYR A 44 -74.58 73.58 81.25
N GLY A 45 -75.39 73.90 80.24
CA GLY A 45 -76.51 74.85 80.43
C GLY A 45 -77.44 74.99 79.23
N SER A 46 -78.67 75.48 79.47
CA SER A 46 -79.70 75.67 78.44
C SER A 46 -79.48 76.93 77.62
N GLY A 47 -78.43 76.94 76.79
CA GLY A 47 -78.12 78.03 75.86
C GLY A 47 -77.21 77.56 74.73
N LYS A 48 -77.05 78.42 73.71
CA LYS A 48 -76.27 78.11 72.50
C LYS A 48 -75.12 79.11 72.33
N MET A 49 -74.00 78.65 71.80
CA MET A 49 -72.80 79.45 71.52
C MET A 49 -72.26 79.19 70.11
N CYS A 50 -71.66 80.20 69.52
CA CYS A 50 -71.00 80.08 68.23
C CYS A 50 -69.53 79.66 68.45
N ASN A 51 -69.09 78.57 67.84
CA ASN A 51 -67.68 78.16 67.80
C ASN A 51 -67.14 78.32 66.38
N CYS A 52 -65.91 78.78 66.21
CA CYS A 52 -65.29 78.81 64.88
C CYS A 52 -65.18 77.39 64.28
N LYS A 53 -65.27 77.29 62.94
CA LYS A 53 -65.05 76.04 62.21
C LYS A 53 -63.61 75.56 62.40
N TYR A 54 -63.36 74.28 62.17
CA TYR A 54 -61.99 73.74 62.11
C TYR A 54 -61.17 74.50 61.06
N GLY A 55 -59.89 74.80 61.35
CA GLY A 55 -59.05 75.70 60.55
C GLY A 55 -59.22 77.20 60.87
N PHE A 56 -60.03 77.59 61.86
CA PHE A 56 -60.24 78.99 62.23
C PHE A 56 -60.17 79.22 63.75
N ILE A 57 -59.76 80.43 64.16
CA ILE A 57 -59.68 80.89 65.54
C ILE A 57 -60.44 82.20 65.74
N GLY A 58 -61.10 82.36 66.89
CA GLY A 58 -61.87 83.57 67.20
C GLY A 58 -62.97 83.32 68.22
N ASN A 59 -63.92 84.25 68.30
CA ASN A 59 -65.04 84.19 69.25
C ASN A 59 -66.32 83.57 68.68
N GLY A 60 -66.29 83.09 67.43
CA GLY A 60 -67.42 82.47 66.73
C GLY A 60 -68.57 83.40 66.35
N ARG A 61 -68.70 84.58 66.98
CA ARG A 61 -69.86 85.46 66.85
C ARG A 61 -69.60 86.69 65.99
N THR A 62 -68.50 87.41 66.24
CA THR A 62 -68.13 88.61 65.47
C THR A 62 -66.91 88.41 64.59
N PHE A 63 -66.02 87.47 64.91
CA PHE A 63 -64.93 87.08 64.04
C PHE A 63 -64.52 85.61 64.21
N CYS A 64 -64.15 85.00 63.10
CA CYS A 64 -63.25 83.86 63.03
C CYS A 64 -62.20 84.19 61.97
N VAL A 65 -60.94 84.24 62.38
CA VAL A 65 -59.78 84.45 61.51
C VAL A 65 -59.19 83.10 61.15
N ASP A 66 -58.65 83.01 59.94
CA ASP A 66 -57.92 81.85 59.45
C ASP A 66 -56.80 81.44 60.42
N LYS A 67 -56.70 80.16 60.76
CA LYS A 67 -55.61 79.65 61.59
C LYS A 67 -54.45 79.28 60.68
N ASP A 68 -53.50 80.20 60.53
CA ASP A 68 -52.27 79.94 59.77
C ASP A 68 -51.46 78.82 60.43
N GLU A 69 -51.68 77.59 59.94
CA GLU A 69 -51.06 76.38 60.43
C GLU A 69 -49.55 76.36 60.17
N CYS A 70 -49.07 77.11 59.16
CA CYS A 70 -47.65 77.18 58.81
C CYS A 70 -46.82 78.03 59.78
N GLN A 71 -47.45 78.80 60.67
CA GLN A 71 -46.77 79.43 61.81
C GLN A 71 -46.34 78.39 62.87
N LEU A 72 -46.89 77.17 62.84
CA LEU A 72 -46.43 76.05 63.67
C LEU A 72 -45.19 75.40 63.03
N ARG A 73 -44.01 75.70 63.57
CA ARG A 73 -42.73 75.14 63.10
C ARG A 73 -42.76 73.61 63.05
N GLY A 74 -42.40 73.05 61.89
CA GLY A 74 -42.23 71.61 61.69
C GLY A 74 -43.51 70.84 61.36
N ILE A 75 -44.67 71.51 61.16
CA ILE A 75 -45.95 70.84 60.91
C ILE A 75 -45.92 69.89 59.69
N CYS A 76 -45.19 70.26 58.63
CA CYS A 76 -45.01 69.44 57.42
C CYS A 76 -43.92 68.34 57.52
N GLY A 77 -43.31 68.14 58.68
CA GLY A 77 -42.14 67.27 58.84
C GLY A 77 -40.84 67.87 58.26
N PRO A 78 -39.77 67.08 58.14
CA PRO A 78 -38.52 67.48 57.48
C PRO A 78 -38.63 67.45 55.95
N TYR A 79 -37.73 68.17 55.28
CA TYR A 79 -37.58 68.20 53.82
C TYR A 79 -38.82 68.64 53.02
N SER A 80 -39.65 69.49 53.63
CA SER A 80 -40.90 69.99 53.07
C SER A 80 -41.09 71.50 53.32
N THR A 81 -42.02 72.09 52.57
CA THR A 81 -42.47 73.48 52.68
C THR A 81 -43.97 73.50 52.97
N CYS A 82 -44.40 74.35 53.90
CA CYS A 82 -45.80 74.53 54.28
C CYS A 82 -46.42 75.72 53.52
N HIS A 83 -47.62 75.54 53.00
CA HIS A 83 -48.40 76.57 52.32
C HIS A 83 -49.78 76.70 52.97
N ASN A 84 -50.06 77.85 53.56
CA ASN A 84 -51.34 78.11 54.24
C ASN A 84 -52.45 78.45 53.24
N THR A 85 -53.67 78.02 53.51
CA THR A 85 -54.87 78.27 52.70
C THR A 85 -56.07 78.57 53.60
N ARG A 86 -57.15 79.17 53.08
CA ARG A 86 -58.28 79.54 53.94
C ARG A 86 -58.98 78.29 54.52
N GLY A 87 -58.80 78.05 55.82
CA GLY A 87 -59.34 76.93 56.59
C GLY A 87 -58.52 75.63 56.54
N SER A 88 -57.31 75.64 55.96
CA SER A 88 -56.45 74.45 55.88
C SER A 88 -55.03 74.77 55.42
N TYR A 89 -54.14 73.78 55.37
CA TYR A 89 -52.79 73.93 54.83
C TYR A 89 -52.41 72.71 53.99
N TYR A 90 -51.42 72.87 53.11
CA TYR A 90 -50.81 71.76 52.39
C TYR A 90 -49.29 71.86 52.40
N CYS A 91 -48.65 70.71 52.20
CA CYS A 91 -47.21 70.56 52.19
C CYS A 91 -46.73 70.10 50.81
N THR A 92 -45.58 70.62 50.37
CA THR A 92 -44.83 70.16 49.19
C THR A 92 -43.44 69.73 49.64
N CYS A 93 -42.85 68.69 49.03
CA CYS A 93 -41.44 68.37 49.32
C CYS A 93 -40.47 69.41 48.73
N LEU A 94 -39.25 69.45 49.26
CA LEU A 94 -38.13 70.16 48.65
C LEU A 94 -37.63 69.41 47.41
N ALA A 95 -36.89 70.09 46.54
CA ALA A 95 -36.20 69.44 45.42
C ALA A 95 -35.26 68.32 45.93
N GLY A 96 -35.19 67.21 45.20
CA GLY A 96 -34.51 65.98 45.64
C GLY A 96 -35.38 65.05 46.50
N TYR A 97 -36.61 65.44 46.85
CA TYR A 97 -37.52 64.64 47.68
C TYR A 97 -38.90 64.47 47.02
N SER A 98 -39.54 63.34 47.30
CA SER A 98 -40.89 62.98 46.82
C SER A 98 -41.82 62.66 48.00
N PRO A 99 -43.11 63.01 47.97
CA PRO A 99 -44.06 62.54 48.97
C PRO A 99 -44.26 61.03 48.87
N SER A 100 -44.25 60.32 50.00
CA SER A 100 -44.39 58.86 50.08
C SER A 100 -45.74 58.31 49.56
N ASN A 101 -46.69 59.18 49.22
CA ASN A 101 -47.97 58.87 48.58
C ASN A 101 -48.02 59.17 47.07
N ASN A 102 -46.91 59.63 46.47
CA ASN A 102 -46.76 60.01 45.06
C ASN A 102 -47.74 61.09 44.54
N LYS A 103 -48.17 62.02 45.40
CA LYS A 103 -48.91 63.25 45.00
C LYS A 103 -48.02 64.48 45.15
N ASP A 104 -48.21 65.51 44.34
CA ASP A 104 -47.41 66.75 44.42
C ASP A 104 -47.63 67.53 45.74
N THR A 105 -48.81 67.41 46.33
CA THR A 105 -49.20 68.03 47.60
C THR A 105 -49.79 67.00 48.57
N PHE A 106 -49.54 67.19 49.86
CA PHE A 106 -50.05 66.31 50.92
C PHE A 106 -50.43 67.08 52.20
N ILE A 107 -51.24 66.45 53.05
CA ILE A 107 -51.52 66.92 54.42
C ILE A 107 -50.86 65.93 55.39
N PRO A 108 -50.02 66.36 56.35
CA PRO A 108 -49.26 65.48 57.25
C PRO A 108 -50.11 64.55 58.11
N ASN A 109 -51.36 64.95 58.39
CA ASN A 109 -52.33 64.17 59.17
C ASN A 109 -52.58 62.76 58.57
N ASP A 110 -52.37 62.59 57.27
CA ASP A 110 -52.52 61.31 56.55
C ASP A 110 -51.28 60.39 56.67
N GLY A 111 -50.27 60.77 57.46
CA GLY A 111 -49.03 60.00 57.63
C GLY A 111 -48.07 60.06 56.43
N THR A 112 -48.34 60.92 55.44
CA THR A 112 -47.44 61.15 54.31
C THR A 112 -46.22 61.98 54.75
N TYR A 113 -45.04 61.62 54.24
CA TYR A 113 -43.77 62.32 54.52
C TYR A 113 -42.91 62.40 53.25
N CYS A 114 -41.91 63.28 53.26
CA CYS A 114 -40.94 63.40 52.17
C CYS A 114 -39.85 62.33 52.29
N GLN A 115 -39.72 61.49 51.26
CA GLN A 115 -38.64 60.53 51.09
C GLN A 115 -37.65 61.01 50.01
N ASP A 116 -36.40 60.61 50.16
CA ASP A 116 -35.32 60.86 49.22
C ASP A 116 -35.61 60.27 47.82
N VAL A 117 -35.19 60.97 46.75
CA VAL A 117 -35.32 60.49 45.37
C VAL A 117 -33.97 59.94 44.90
N ASP A 118 -33.80 58.62 44.98
CA ASP A 118 -32.60 57.93 44.51
C ASP A 118 -32.43 58.05 42.99
N GLU A 119 -31.76 59.11 42.55
CA GLU A 119 -31.56 59.40 41.12
C GLU A 119 -30.60 58.40 40.45
N CYS A 120 -29.82 57.64 41.22
CA CYS A 120 -28.93 56.60 40.71
C CYS A 120 -29.66 55.35 40.21
N ARG A 121 -30.98 55.25 40.47
CA ARG A 121 -31.86 54.26 39.84
C ARG A 121 -32.26 54.65 38.40
N ILE A 122 -31.90 55.84 37.94
CA ILE A 122 -32.11 56.30 36.57
C ILE A 122 -30.84 56.01 35.75
N THR A 123 -30.98 55.20 34.70
CA THR A 123 -29.86 54.85 33.81
C THR A 123 -29.35 56.06 33.04
N GLY A 124 -28.04 56.28 33.02
CA GLY A 124 -27.38 57.36 32.27
C GLY A 124 -27.20 58.68 33.04
N GLN A 125 -27.65 58.77 34.29
CA GLN A 125 -27.65 60.00 35.10
C GLN A 125 -26.26 60.65 35.32
N CYS A 126 -25.16 59.89 35.17
CA CYS A 126 -23.78 60.38 35.25
C CYS A 126 -23.02 60.41 33.90
N GLY A 127 -23.69 60.15 32.77
CA GLY A 127 -23.04 59.98 31.46
C GLY A 127 -22.27 58.66 31.30
N GLU A 128 -21.57 58.49 30.18
CA GLU A 128 -20.68 57.35 29.94
C GLU A 128 -19.45 57.40 30.86
N GLY A 129 -18.97 56.24 31.32
CA GLY A 129 -17.86 56.15 32.28
C GLY A 129 -18.16 56.70 33.69
N GLY A 130 -19.34 57.28 33.92
CA GLY A 130 -19.76 57.77 35.24
C GLY A 130 -20.24 56.65 36.16
N GLN A 131 -19.94 56.76 37.44
CA GLN A 131 -20.48 55.94 38.53
C GLN A 131 -21.33 56.83 39.44
N CYS A 132 -22.58 56.46 39.66
CA CYS A 132 -23.52 57.23 40.48
C CYS A 132 -23.50 56.77 41.94
N ARG A 133 -23.52 57.72 42.87
CA ARG A 133 -23.70 57.51 44.31
C ARG A 133 -24.74 58.49 44.86
N ASN A 134 -25.87 57.94 45.30
CA ASN A 134 -26.98 58.70 45.86
C ASN A 134 -26.60 59.36 47.20
N LEU A 135 -27.20 60.51 47.49
CA LEU A 135 -27.07 61.29 48.74
C LEU A 135 -28.47 61.77 49.16
N ASN A 136 -28.63 62.16 50.42
CA ASN A 136 -29.92 62.61 50.93
C ASN A 136 -30.31 63.98 50.34
N GLY A 137 -31.17 63.97 49.32
CA GLY A 137 -31.69 65.10 48.56
C GLY A 137 -30.93 65.44 47.27
N SER A 138 -30.02 64.58 46.79
CA SER A 138 -29.26 64.77 45.54
C SER A 138 -28.37 63.56 45.24
N PHE A 139 -27.69 63.52 44.09
CA PHE A 139 -26.69 62.50 43.77
C PHE A 139 -25.30 63.11 43.51
N SER A 140 -24.30 62.23 43.54
CA SER A 140 -22.91 62.54 43.17
C SER A 140 -22.36 61.51 42.20
N CYS A 141 -21.58 61.98 41.22
CA CYS A 141 -20.93 61.16 40.20
C CYS A 141 -19.41 61.12 40.44
N SER A 142 -18.83 59.95 40.22
CA SER A 142 -17.39 59.68 40.14
C SER A 142 -17.04 59.08 38.77
N CYS A 143 -15.79 59.16 38.33
CA CYS A 143 -15.36 58.55 37.06
C CYS A 143 -14.79 57.14 37.29
N GLN A 144 -15.12 56.21 36.39
CA GLN A 144 -14.62 54.84 36.42
C GLN A 144 -13.16 54.79 35.90
N LEU A 145 -12.41 53.75 36.31
CA LEU A 145 -11.02 53.56 35.87
C LEU A 145 -10.91 53.54 34.34
N GLY A 146 -10.04 54.40 33.80
CA GLY A 146 -9.91 54.64 32.36
C GLY A 146 -10.70 55.84 31.83
N TYR A 147 -11.47 56.52 32.68
CA TYR A 147 -12.10 57.80 32.37
C TYR A 147 -11.56 58.91 33.28
N GLU A 148 -11.32 60.09 32.70
CA GLU A 148 -10.95 61.32 33.39
C GLU A 148 -12.12 62.30 33.44
N ILE A 149 -12.07 63.26 34.37
CA ILE A 149 -13.11 64.29 34.49
C ILE A 149 -12.80 65.50 33.61
N HIS A 150 -13.77 65.86 32.77
CA HIS A 150 -13.74 67.01 31.88
C HIS A 150 -14.67 68.11 32.39
N ASP A 151 -14.24 69.37 32.28
CA ASP A 151 -14.95 70.58 32.72
C ASP A 151 -15.37 70.63 34.22
N GLY A 152 -14.65 69.96 35.13
CA GLY A 152 -14.90 70.11 36.57
C GLY A 152 -13.97 69.33 37.50
N VAL A 153 -14.45 69.06 38.71
CA VAL A 153 -13.71 68.37 39.79
C VAL A 153 -14.59 67.29 40.42
N GLU A 154 -13.98 66.15 40.76
CA GLU A 154 -14.67 64.98 41.29
C GLU A 154 -14.82 65.04 42.83
N PRO A 155 -15.96 64.61 43.41
CA PRO A 155 -17.18 64.15 42.76
C PRO A 155 -18.12 65.30 42.35
N PHE A 156 -18.82 65.12 41.22
CA PHE A 156 -19.60 66.17 40.55
C PHE A 156 -21.09 65.83 40.46
N ASN A 157 -21.95 66.82 40.19
CA ASN A 157 -23.33 66.61 39.78
C ASN A 157 -23.56 67.25 38.38
N PRO A 158 -23.83 66.47 37.31
CA PRO A 158 -23.94 66.97 35.94
C PRO A 158 -24.91 68.13 35.75
N HIS A 159 -26.05 68.15 36.46
CA HIS A 159 -27.09 69.18 36.30
C HIS A 159 -26.69 70.54 36.85
N ARG A 160 -25.69 70.60 37.74
CA ARG A 160 -25.18 71.83 38.37
C ARG A 160 -23.79 72.19 37.88
N ASP A 161 -22.89 71.21 37.83
CA ASP A 161 -21.45 71.43 37.73
C ASP A 161 -20.93 71.32 36.29
N LYS A 162 -21.78 70.90 35.32
CA LYS A 162 -21.48 70.67 33.89
C LYS A 162 -20.38 69.64 33.57
N ALA A 163 -19.66 69.17 34.57
CA ALA A 163 -18.61 68.18 34.42
C ALA A 163 -19.13 66.85 33.86
N SER A 164 -18.25 66.12 33.17
CA SER A 164 -18.54 64.81 32.57
C SER A 164 -17.31 63.93 32.59
N CYS A 165 -17.48 62.60 32.60
CA CYS A 165 -16.37 61.68 32.40
C CYS A 165 -16.08 61.51 30.90
N LYS A 166 -14.80 61.51 30.51
CA LYS A 166 -14.34 61.19 29.14
C LYS A 166 -13.31 60.07 29.19
N LEU A 167 -13.30 59.22 28.18
CA LEU A 167 -12.32 58.14 28.07
C LEU A 167 -10.91 58.74 27.96
N VAL A 168 -9.98 58.27 28.80
CA VAL A 168 -8.58 58.73 28.82
C VAL A 168 -7.91 58.43 27.48
N ASP A 169 -7.22 59.43 26.93
CA ASP A 169 -6.45 59.35 25.69
C ASP A 169 -4.96 59.63 25.98
N CYS A 170 -4.10 58.65 25.73
CA CYS A 170 -2.64 58.78 25.91
C CYS A 170 -1.94 59.47 24.74
N GLY A 171 -2.68 59.84 23.68
CA GLY A 171 -2.12 60.36 22.44
C GLY A 171 -1.27 59.34 21.68
N GLN A 172 -0.55 59.80 20.66
CA GLN A 172 0.31 58.92 19.87
C GLN A 172 1.58 58.54 20.67
N PRO A 173 1.94 57.24 20.76
CA PRO A 173 3.12 56.80 21.50
C PRO A 173 4.41 57.31 20.85
N ALA A 174 5.35 57.79 21.66
CA ALA A 174 6.73 58.03 21.23
C ALA A 174 7.48 56.69 21.12
N SER A 175 8.39 56.56 20.15
CA SER A 175 9.38 55.48 20.17
C SER A 175 10.54 55.80 21.13
N GLY A 176 11.28 54.76 21.50
CA GLY A 176 12.51 54.87 22.27
C GLY A 176 13.74 55.00 21.37
N GLU A 177 14.90 55.10 22.00
CA GLU A 177 16.21 54.94 21.37
C GLU A 177 16.30 53.57 20.69
N ASP A 178 16.84 53.53 19.47
CA ASP A 178 17.01 52.34 18.61
C ASP A 178 15.73 51.50 18.37
N THR A 179 14.54 52.12 18.38
CA THR A 179 13.25 51.44 18.16
C THR A 179 12.28 52.16 17.21
N VAL A 180 11.60 51.35 16.39
CA VAL A 180 10.54 51.76 15.46
C VAL A 180 9.16 51.34 15.98
N LEU A 181 8.14 52.17 15.73
CA LEU A 181 6.75 51.87 16.04
C LEU A 181 6.10 51.02 14.94
N LEU A 182 5.84 49.72 15.21
CA LEU A 182 5.23 48.80 14.24
C LEU A 182 3.72 49.02 14.09
N SER A 183 2.99 49.06 15.20
CA SER A 183 1.53 49.09 15.18
C SER A 183 0.93 49.62 16.49
N VAL A 184 -0.28 50.17 16.40
CA VAL A 184 -1.03 50.76 17.51
C VAL A 184 -2.51 50.39 17.36
N THR A 185 -3.15 49.87 18.40
CA THR A 185 -4.59 49.50 18.35
C THR A 185 -5.52 50.71 18.51
N GLY A 186 -5.01 51.80 19.06
CA GLY A 186 -5.72 53.03 19.42
C GLY A 186 -4.86 53.87 20.37
N THR A 187 -5.32 55.05 20.76
CA THR A 187 -4.63 55.92 21.73
C THR A 187 -5.30 55.96 23.11
N SER A 188 -6.53 55.45 23.20
CA SER A 188 -7.33 55.44 24.43
C SER A 188 -6.91 54.38 25.45
N TYR A 189 -7.37 54.53 26.69
CA TYR A 189 -7.11 53.62 27.82
C TYR A 189 -7.17 52.14 27.45
N GLY A 190 -6.11 51.40 27.81
CA GLY A 190 -5.99 49.96 27.52
C GLY A 190 -5.54 49.63 26.09
N SER A 191 -5.43 50.61 25.19
CA SER A 191 -4.82 50.40 23.87
C SER A 191 -3.36 49.97 23.98
N VAL A 192 -2.90 49.20 22.99
CA VAL A 192 -1.54 48.63 22.94
C VAL A 192 -0.79 49.20 21.74
N ALA A 193 0.47 49.57 21.98
CA ALA A 193 1.45 49.94 20.97
C ALA A 193 2.54 48.86 20.94
N VAL A 194 2.96 48.45 19.75
CA VAL A 194 3.99 47.41 19.54
C VAL A 194 5.14 48.01 18.75
N PHE A 195 6.36 47.69 19.17
CA PHE A 195 7.61 48.22 18.64
C PHE A 195 8.51 47.11 18.10
N ASP A 196 9.40 47.45 17.17
CA ASP A 196 10.58 46.65 16.84
C ASP A 196 11.86 47.48 17.05
N CYS A 197 13.02 46.87 16.85
CA CYS A 197 14.28 47.61 16.77
C CYS A 197 14.43 48.33 15.42
N ASP A 198 15.25 49.38 15.38
CA ASP A 198 15.63 50.05 14.13
C ASP A 198 16.55 49.16 13.25
N GLU A 199 16.70 49.50 11.96
CA GLU A 199 17.54 48.74 11.01
C GLU A 199 18.99 48.63 11.52
N GLY A 200 19.50 47.39 11.60
CA GLY A 200 20.83 47.09 12.15
C GLY A 200 20.84 46.71 13.64
N PHE A 201 19.69 46.73 14.33
CA PHE A 201 19.57 46.37 15.75
C PHE A 201 18.65 45.16 15.96
N VAL A 202 18.88 44.40 17.04
CA VAL A 202 18.10 43.19 17.39
C VAL A 202 17.56 43.25 18.81
N TRP A 203 16.32 42.76 19.00
CA TRP A 203 15.68 42.69 20.32
C TRP A 203 16.36 41.67 21.22
N ARG A 204 16.80 42.12 22.41
CA ARG A 204 17.53 41.29 23.37
C ARG A 204 16.78 41.05 24.67
N SER A 205 16.06 42.05 25.17
CA SER A 205 15.30 41.95 26.42
C SER A 205 14.17 42.97 26.52
N GLY A 206 13.34 42.82 27.55
CA GLY A 206 12.18 43.69 27.80
C GLY A 206 10.98 43.40 26.91
N ASP A 207 9.88 44.09 27.18
CA ASP A 207 8.61 43.92 26.48
C ASP A 207 8.57 44.78 25.22
N ARG A 208 8.28 44.17 24.08
CA ARG A 208 8.11 44.84 22.78
C ARG A 208 6.80 45.63 22.64
N SER A 209 6.15 45.95 23.75
CA SER A 209 4.88 46.67 23.76
C SER A 209 4.73 47.63 24.94
N SER A 210 4.01 48.72 24.67
CA SER A 210 3.51 49.64 25.68
C SER A 210 1.98 49.61 25.67
N VAL A 211 1.38 50.02 26.79
CA VAL A 211 -0.08 50.06 26.98
C VAL A 211 -0.47 51.41 27.55
N CYS A 212 -1.54 52.02 27.04
CA CYS A 212 -2.08 53.28 27.56
C CYS A 212 -2.64 53.08 28.98
N GLY A 213 -2.08 53.81 29.95
CA GLY A 213 -2.44 53.79 31.37
C GLY A 213 -3.64 54.67 31.72
N ALA A 214 -4.15 54.52 32.95
CA ALA A 214 -5.24 55.34 33.48
C ALA A 214 -4.79 56.77 33.86
N ASP A 215 -3.49 57.07 33.78
CA ASP A 215 -2.86 58.36 34.06
C ASP A 215 -2.64 59.22 32.81
N GLY A 216 -3.26 58.85 31.67
CA GLY A 216 -3.11 59.55 30.39
C GLY A 216 -1.74 59.39 29.75
N ARG A 217 -1.01 58.31 30.09
CA ARG A 217 0.34 58.05 29.59
C ARG A 217 0.52 56.61 29.14
N TRP A 218 1.29 56.44 28.07
CA TRP A 218 1.86 55.15 27.70
C TRP A 218 2.85 54.71 28.78
N ARG A 219 2.77 53.45 29.21
CA ARG A 219 3.80 52.88 30.10
C ARG A 219 5.18 53.03 29.46
N ARG A 220 6.21 53.31 30.26
CA ARG A 220 7.60 53.34 29.78
C ARG A 220 7.91 52.02 29.05
N LEU A 221 8.33 52.11 27.79
CA LEU A 221 8.81 50.98 27.00
C LEU A 221 10.01 50.35 27.73
N SER A 222 9.99 49.03 27.89
CA SER A 222 11.05 48.25 28.57
C SER A 222 11.98 47.54 27.58
N MET A 223 11.65 47.57 26.28
CA MET A 223 12.40 46.99 25.18
C MET A 223 13.85 47.48 25.15
N VAL A 224 14.79 46.55 24.98
CA VAL A 224 16.21 46.82 24.75
C VAL A 224 16.63 46.20 23.43
N CYS A 225 17.19 47.04 22.58
CA CYS A 225 17.81 46.69 21.31
C CYS A 225 19.34 46.78 21.43
N GLU A 226 20.07 45.90 20.75
CA GLU A 226 21.53 45.96 20.63
C GLU A 226 21.92 45.91 19.14
N GLU A 227 23.02 46.58 18.78
CA GLU A 227 23.57 46.55 17.43
C GLU A 227 23.95 45.12 16.99
N ILE A 228 23.62 44.76 15.75
CA ILE A 228 23.92 43.45 15.17
C ILE A 228 25.40 43.44 14.73
N SER A 229 26.27 43.01 15.64
CA SER A 229 27.61 42.50 15.29
C SER A 229 27.57 40.98 15.16
N CYS A 230 28.10 40.46 14.05
CA CYS A 230 28.47 39.06 13.93
C CYS A 230 29.71 38.72 14.79
N GLU A 231 29.88 37.43 15.09
CA GLU A 231 31.12 36.87 15.67
C GLU A 231 32.25 36.79 14.60
N GLU A 232 33.40 36.19 14.93
CA GLU A 232 34.50 35.99 13.96
C GLU A 232 34.04 35.14 12.75
N PRO A 233 34.48 35.44 11.51
CA PRO A 233 34.01 34.72 10.34
C PRO A 233 34.48 33.25 10.30
N VAL A 234 33.64 32.37 9.74
CA VAL A 234 33.90 30.92 9.74
C VAL A 234 35.13 30.56 8.90
N PHE A 235 36.17 30.03 9.56
CA PHE A 235 37.35 29.49 8.86
C PHE A 235 36.97 28.37 7.88
N LYS A 236 37.44 28.49 6.63
CA LYS A 236 37.32 27.47 5.57
C LYS A 236 38.74 27.02 5.21
N ALA A 237 38.99 25.70 5.16
CA ALA A 237 40.33 25.17 4.93
C ALA A 237 40.84 25.44 3.50
N HIS A 238 42.15 25.68 3.38
CA HIS A 238 42.83 26.04 2.12
C HIS A 238 42.31 27.33 1.47
N ALA A 239 41.80 28.26 2.28
CA ALA A 239 41.28 29.56 1.86
C ALA A 239 41.82 30.69 2.74
N ASN A 240 42.45 31.67 2.10
CA ASN A 240 42.76 32.96 2.69
C ASN A 240 41.47 33.75 2.91
N MET A 241 41.29 34.27 4.13
CA MET A 241 40.20 35.16 4.49
C MET A 241 40.64 36.61 4.28
N LEU A 242 39.93 37.32 3.40
CA LEU A 242 40.14 38.73 3.09
C LEU A 242 39.01 39.54 3.76
N TRP A 243 39.37 40.20 4.85
CA TRP A 243 38.47 40.91 5.75
C TRP A 243 39.18 42.15 6.32
N ASP A 244 38.41 43.21 6.59
CA ASP A 244 38.91 44.50 7.11
C ASP A 244 38.73 44.67 8.63
N GLY A 245 38.11 43.70 9.29
CA GLY A 245 37.76 43.74 10.72
C GLY A 245 36.35 44.22 11.03
N THR A 246 35.51 44.53 10.02
CA THR A 246 34.12 44.97 10.24
C THR A 246 33.14 43.81 10.38
N SER A 247 32.28 43.86 11.41
CA SER A 247 31.34 42.79 11.77
C SER A 247 29.89 43.24 11.88
N HIS A 248 29.56 44.50 11.55
CA HIS A 248 28.19 45.01 11.56
C HIS A 248 27.33 44.36 10.46
N MET A 249 26.00 44.33 10.61
CA MET A 249 25.07 43.84 9.60
C MET A 249 25.39 44.40 8.19
N GLY A 250 25.52 43.51 7.20
CA GLY A 250 25.92 43.88 5.84
C GLY A 250 27.42 43.92 5.56
N SER A 251 28.29 43.79 6.58
CA SER A 251 29.74 43.59 6.38
C SER A 251 30.01 42.35 5.52
N VAL A 252 31.09 42.35 4.72
CA VAL A 252 31.38 41.29 3.75
C VAL A 252 32.79 40.73 3.95
N VAL A 253 32.89 39.40 4.06
CA VAL A 253 34.16 38.67 4.09
C VAL A 253 34.34 37.94 2.78
N LEU A 254 35.44 38.22 2.07
CA LEU A 254 35.79 37.54 0.83
C LEU A 254 36.78 36.40 1.13
N TYR A 255 36.55 35.23 0.58
CA TYR A 255 37.43 34.07 0.70
C TYR A 255 38.09 33.79 -0.66
N GLN A 256 39.40 33.55 -0.63
CA GLN A 256 40.19 33.22 -1.82
C GLN A 256 41.01 31.95 -1.53
N CYS A 257 40.89 30.93 -2.38
CA CYS A 257 41.68 29.71 -2.22
C CYS A 257 43.19 29.99 -2.26
N GLU A 258 43.95 29.22 -1.49
CA GLU A 258 45.41 29.25 -1.46
C GLU A 258 46.01 28.79 -2.80
N ASP A 259 47.25 29.21 -3.10
CA ASP A 259 47.96 28.80 -4.31
C ASP A 259 48.05 27.27 -4.39
N GLY A 260 47.59 26.71 -5.52
CA GLY A 260 47.45 25.26 -5.71
C GLY A 260 46.04 24.71 -5.44
N TYR A 261 45.09 25.53 -5.00
CA TYR A 261 43.67 25.16 -4.83
C TYR A 261 42.76 26.04 -5.69
N HIS A 262 41.63 25.50 -6.15
CA HIS A 262 40.64 26.24 -6.93
C HIS A 262 39.26 26.31 -6.26
N THR A 263 38.57 27.44 -6.46
CA THR A 263 37.19 27.64 -6.03
C THR A 263 36.25 26.81 -6.90
N ARG A 264 35.38 25.99 -6.29
CA ARG A 264 34.31 25.24 -7.00
C ARG A 264 32.89 25.74 -6.69
N SER A 265 32.75 26.62 -5.70
CA SER A 265 31.47 27.18 -5.26
C SER A 265 30.92 28.25 -6.20
N ARG A 266 29.63 28.59 -6.04
CA ARG A 266 28.97 29.71 -6.75
C ARG A 266 29.10 31.06 -6.04
N ARG A 267 29.45 31.04 -4.75
CA ARG A 267 29.72 32.22 -3.90
C ARG A 267 31.01 31.96 -3.16
N ASN A 268 31.87 32.96 -3.08
CA ASN A 268 33.11 32.95 -2.30
C ASN A 268 33.16 34.12 -1.29
N SER A 269 32.03 34.76 -1.04
CA SER A 269 31.86 35.84 -0.07
C SER A 269 30.75 35.48 0.91
N SER A 270 30.97 35.74 2.20
CA SER A 270 29.92 35.71 3.23
C SER A 270 29.54 37.15 3.61
N VAL A 271 28.30 37.34 4.05
CA VAL A 271 27.76 38.63 4.51
C VAL A 271 27.25 38.47 5.94
N CYS A 272 27.48 39.44 6.82
CA CYS A 272 26.90 39.43 8.17
C CYS A 272 25.38 39.67 8.09
N ALA A 273 24.58 38.70 8.53
CA ALA A 273 23.13 38.69 8.38
C ALA A 273 22.38 39.21 9.62
N GLU A 274 21.07 39.44 9.48
CA GLU A 274 20.14 39.87 10.55
C GLU A 274 20.15 38.97 11.81
N SER A 275 20.64 37.74 11.69
CA SER A 275 20.76 36.77 12.77
C SER A 275 21.96 37.02 13.71
N GLY A 276 22.85 37.97 13.39
CA GLY A 276 24.15 38.10 14.06
C GLY A 276 25.13 36.96 13.71
N LEU A 277 24.89 36.27 12.59
CA LEU A 277 25.78 35.24 12.04
C LEU A 277 26.11 35.57 10.58
N TRP A 278 27.31 35.18 10.17
CA TRP A 278 27.76 35.20 8.78
C TRP A 278 26.93 34.22 7.93
N GLU A 279 26.44 34.63 6.75
CA GLU A 279 25.80 33.74 5.77
C GLU A 279 26.70 32.52 5.54
N ASP A 280 26.20 31.29 5.66
CA ASP A 280 27.02 30.13 5.32
C ASP A 280 27.27 30.08 3.81
N VAL A 281 28.50 29.71 3.48
CA VAL A 281 29.01 29.67 2.11
C VAL A 281 29.50 28.25 1.85
N ASP A 282 28.92 27.61 0.84
CA ASP A 282 29.36 26.35 0.22
C ASP A 282 30.74 26.45 -0.45
N LEU A 283 31.66 27.27 0.08
CA LEU A 283 33.04 27.34 -0.39
C LEU A 283 33.82 26.16 0.18
N TRP A 284 34.20 25.25 -0.71
CA TRP A 284 35.34 24.39 -0.53
C TRP A 284 36.40 24.71 -1.60
N CYS A 285 37.67 24.69 -1.18
CA CYS A 285 38.82 24.83 -2.04
C CYS A 285 39.33 23.42 -2.38
N GLU A 286 39.34 23.07 -3.66
CA GLU A 286 39.71 21.74 -4.15
C GLU A 286 41.13 21.79 -4.74
N GLU A 287 41.97 20.81 -4.41
CA GLU A 287 43.38 20.79 -4.84
C GLU A 287 43.48 20.67 -6.36
N ILE A 288 44.27 21.54 -7.00
CA ILE A 288 44.48 21.56 -8.45
C ILE A 288 45.37 20.38 -8.84
N SER A 289 44.75 19.23 -9.05
CA SER A 289 45.39 18.04 -9.60
C SER A 289 44.96 17.85 -11.06
N CYS A 290 45.92 17.66 -11.97
CA CYS A 290 45.62 17.37 -13.38
C CYS A 290 45.03 15.96 -13.60
N GLY A 291 44.88 15.16 -12.53
CA GLY A 291 44.29 13.83 -12.59
C GLY A 291 45.14 12.81 -13.35
N PRO A 292 44.59 11.63 -13.69
CA PRO A 292 45.32 10.61 -14.43
C PRO A 292 45.71 11.11 -15.84
N PRO A 293 46.97 10.95 -16.26
CA PRO A 293 47.45 11.31 -17.59
C PRO A 293 46.62 10.74 -18.75
N LEU A 294 46.55 11.50 -19.85
CA LEU A 294 45.92 11.05 -21.09
C LEU A 294 46.67 9.84 -21.67
N THR A 295 45.98 8.74 -21.93
CA THR A 295 46.58 7.54 -22.52
C THR A 295 46.60 7.63 -24.06
N LEU A 296 47.79 7.79 -24.63
CA LEU A 296 47.98 7.85 -26.08
C LEU A 296 48.21 6.44 -26.68
N PRO A 297 47.74 6.18 -27.91
CA PRO A 297 47.87 4.87 -28.54
C PRO A 297 49.32 4.58 -28.92
N HIS A 298 49.78 3.37 -28.61
CA HIS A 298 51.13 2.88 -28.92
C HIS A 298 52.28 3.68 -28.25
N THR A 299 52.01 4.32 -27.11
CA THR A 299 53.04 4.93 -26.24
C THR A 299 53.11 4.25 -24.87
N ASN A 300 54.32 4.10 -24.33
CA ASN A 300 54.60 4.03 -22.90
C ASN A 300 54.52 5.44 -22.29
N LEU A 301 54.17 5.51 -21.00
CA LEU A 301 54.14 6.74 -20.20
C LEU A 301 55.20 6.66 -19.11
N LEU A 302 56.12 7.63 -19.09
CA LEU A 302 57.07 7.86 -18.00
C LEU A 302 56.51 9.00 -17.13
N TRP A 303 56.18 8.65 -15.89
CA TRP A 303 55.57 9.52 -14.88
C TRP A 303 55.97 9.03 -13.48
N ASP A 304 56.12 9.96 -12.53
CA ASP A 304 56.46 9.70 -11.14
C ASP A 304 55.25 9.43 -10.22
N GLY A 305 54.04 9.69 -10.71
CA GLY A 305 52.79 9.61 -9.96
C GLY A 305 52.29 10.96 -9.41
N SER A 306 53.03 12.05 -9.62
CA SER A 306 52.63 13.40 -9.18
C SER A 306 51.62 14.02 -10.15
N GLY A 307 50.43 14.34 -9.64
CA GLY A 307 49.40 15.10 -10.37
C GLY A 307 49.45 16.62 -10.16
N ALA A 308 50.41 17.11 -9.38
CA ALA A 308 50.47 18.51 -8.93
C ALA A 308 50.86 19.49 -10.05
N PRO A 309 50.52 20.80 -9.94
CA PRO A 309 50.88 21.80 -10.95
C PRO A 309 52.39 21.88 -11.17
N GLY A 310 52.81 21.89 -12.43
CA GLY A 310 54.22 21.83 -12.82
C GLY A 310 54.81 20.43 -12.98
N SER A 311 54.10 19.36 -12.60
CA SER A 311 54.53 17.97 -12.88
C SER A 311 54.68 17.73 -14.39
N VAL A 312 55.61 16.86 -14.78
CA VAL A 312 55.99 16.61 -16.19
C VAL A 312 55.73 15.15 -16.56
N LEU A 313 55.18 14.93 -17.74
CA LEU A 313 54.98 13.61 -18.35
C LEU A 313 55.83 13.49 -19.61
N LEU A 314 56.42 12.30 -19.81
CA LEU A 314 57.10 11.94 -21.06
C LEU A 314 56.44 10.71 -21.68
N TYR A 315 56.17 10.78 -22.97
CA TYR A 315 55.62 9.70 -23.78
C TYR A 315 56.70 9.14 -24.70
N GLU A 316 56.82 7.81 -24.76
CA GLU A 316 57.77 7.11 -25.63
C GLU A 316 57.03 6.05 -26.44
N CYS A 317 57.32 5.91 -27.74
CA CYS A 317 56.65 4.89 -28.56
C CYS A 317 57.01 3.46 -28.09
N VAL A 318 56.03 2.56 -28.03
CA VAL A 318 56.25 1.15 -27.65
C VAL A 318 57.11 0.41 -28.67
N ASP A 319 57.74 -0.69 -28.25
CA ASP A 319 58.58 -1.53 -29.11
C ASP A 319 57.88 -1.94 -30.41
N GLY A 320 58.61 -1.80 -31.52
CA GLY A 320 58.09 -2.03 -32.88
C GLY A 320 57.54 -0.78 -33.58
N PHE A 321 57.45 0.36 -32.88
CA PHE A 321 57.01 1.65 -33.42
C PHE A 321 58.17 2.67 -33.48
N TYR A 322 57.93 3.82 -34.10
CA TYR A 322 58.77 5.02 -34.00
C TYR A 322 57.90 6.28 -34.01
N GLN A 323 58.40 7.38 -33.43
CA GLN A 323 57.74 8.69 -33.46
C GLN A 323 57.86 9.30 -34.86
N GLU A 324 56.74 9.47 -35.56
CA GLU A 324 56.69 10.12 -36.88
C GLU A 324 56.51 11.64 -36.75
N ALA A 325 55.70 12.10 -35.78
CA ALA A 325 55.38 13.50 -35.58
C ALA A 325 54.91 13.80 -34.14
N GLY A 326 54.69 15.08 -33.85
CA GLY A 326 54.08 15.58 -32.61
C GLY A 326 55.04 15.76 -31.43
N ASN A 327 54.61 16.52 -30.43
CA ASN A 327 55.31 16.65 -29.15
C ASN A 327 54.98 15.47 -28.22
N ASN A 328 55.97 15.00 -27.47
CA ASN A 328 55.87 13.83 -26.59
C ASN A 328 56.03 14.19 -25.09
N MET A 329 56.06 15.47 -24.74
CA MET A 329 56.12 15.97 -23.36
C MET A 329 54.86 16.79 -23.06
N SER A 330 54.28 16.56 -21.88
CA SER A 330 53.16 17.31 -21.32
C SER A 330 53.50 17.81 -19.92
N THR A 331 52.87 18.89 -19.47
CA THR A 331 53.06 19.46 -18.13
C THR A 331 51.70 19.76 -17.48
N CYS A 332 51.59 19.59 -16.16
CA CYS A 332 50.36 19.92 -15.46
C CYS A 332 50.22 21.45 -15.33
N LEU A 333 49.16 22.01 -15.91
CA LEU A 333 48.86 23.44 -15.88
C LEU A 333 48.05 23.82 -14.63
N LEU A 334 48.17 25.09 -14.22
CA LEU A 334 47.35 25.69 -13.15
C LEU A 334 45.83 25.71 -13.45
N SER A 335 45.42 25.32 -14.66
CA SER A 335 44.03 25.08 -15.04
C SER A 335 43.49 23.69 -14.64
N GLY A 336 44.29 22.85 -13.97
CA GLY A 336 43.92 21.46 -13.64
C GLY A 336 43.86 20.54 -14.86
N GLN A 337 44.62 20.87 -15.91
CA GLN A 337 44.68 20.08 -17.14
C GLN A 337 46.13 19.84 -17.57
N TRP A 338 46.40 18.63 -18.08
CA TRP A 338 47.65 18.30 -18.75
C TRP A 338 47.77 19.10 -20.06
N GLY A 339 48.92 19.74 -20.28
CA GLY A 339 49.21 20.51 -21.49
C GLY A 339 49.16 19.66 -22.76
N GLU A 340 48.84 20.29 -23.89
CA GLU A 340 48.62 19.63 -25.18
C GLU A 340 49.78 18.72 -25.58
N VAL A 341 49.46 17.48 -25.95
CA VAL A 341 50.43 16.43 -26.35
C VAL A 341 49.91 15.69 -27.57
N SER A 342 50.78 15.50 -28.57
CA SER A 342 50.37 15.16 -29.95
C SER A 342 51.20 14.07 -30.62
N VAL A 343 52.04 13.35 -29.86
CA VAL A 343 52.96 12.32 -30.36
C VAL A 343 52.24 11.22 -31.18
N GLN A 344 52.77 10.95 -32.38
CA GLN A 344 52.24 9.97 -33.33
C GLN A 344 53.24 8.84 -33.54
N CYS A 345 52.90 7.64 -33.06
CA CYS A 345 53.74 6.44 -33.14
C CYS A 345 53.31 5.52 -34.29
N LYS A 346 54.25 5.15 -35.17
CA LYS A 346 53.99 4.38 -36.41
C LYS A 346 54.70 3.04 -36.43
N ALA A 347 53.98 1.99 -36.81
CA ALA A 347 54.47 0.61 -36.81
C ALA A 347 55.41 0.29 -37.99
N LYS A 348 56.29 -0.71 -37.80
CA LYS A 348 57.33 -1.12 -38.77
C LYS A 348 56.95 -2.25 -39.75
N CYS A 349 55.79 -2.88 -39.62
CA CYS A 349 55.46 -4.14 -40.31
C CYS A 349 54.40 -4.00 -41.43
N GLY A 350 54.53 -4.81 -42.48
CA GLY A 350 53.60 -4.86 -43.62
C GLY A 350 52.35 -5.75 -43.39
N PRO A 351 51.49 -5.93 -44.41
CA PRO A 351 50.23 -6.68 -44.28
C PRO A 351 50.43 -8.16 -43.90
N ALA A 352 49.39 -8.75 -43.30
CA ALA A 352 49.43 -10.07 -42.69
C ALA A 352 49.72 -11.22 -43.69
N PRO A 353 50.48 -12.27 -43.28
CA PRO A 353 50.74 -13.43 -44.14
C PRO A 353 49.48 -14.24 -44.47
N PHE A 354 49.44 -14.84 -45.67
CA PHE A 354 48.37 -15.74 -46.10
C PHE A 354 48.68 -17.21 -45.80
N LEU A 355 47.68 -17.98 -45.35
CA LEU A 355 47.79 -19.43 -45.12
C LEU A 355 46.63 -20.22 -45.77
N PRO A 356 46.90 -21.30 -46.53
CA PRO A 356 45.86 -22.06 -47.25
C PRO A 356 44.80 -22.70 -46.33
N LYS A 357 43.53 -22.69 -46.77
CA LYS A 357 42.36 -23.26 -46.03
C LYS A 357 42.24 -22.73 -44.59
N SER A 358 42.72 -21.51 -44.35
CA SER A 358 42.65 -20.82 -43.06
C SER A 358 42.12 -19.40 -43.21
N GLU A 359 41.63 -18.87 -42.10
CA GLU A 359 41.16 -17.51 -41.91
C GLU A 359 41.94 -16.85 -40.77
N VAL A 360 42.13 -15.53 -40.84
CA VAL A 360 42.67 -14.74 -39.73
C VAL A 360 41.53 -14.48 -38.75
N VAL A 361 41.62 -15.00 -37.53
CA VAL A 361 40.63 -14.79 -36.47
C VAL A 361 40.88 -13.47 -35.74
N TRP A 362 42.15 -13.09 -35.62
CA TRP A 362 42.58 -11.89 -34.94
C TRP A 362 43.94 -11.44 -35.47
N HIS A 363 44.15 -10.13 -35.60
CA HIS A 363 45.45 -9.55 -35.91
C HIS A 363 45.62 -8.19 -35.22
N ASN A 364 46.86 -7.85 -34.91
CA ASN A 364 47.31 -6.49 -34.71
C ASN A 364 48.56 -6.24 -35.60
N MET A 365 49.26 -5.13 -35.40
CA MET A 365 50.43 -4.77 -36.23
C MET A 365 51.71 -5.58 -35.92
N SER A 366 51.67 -6.53 -34.99
CA SER A 366 52.82 -7.33 -34.54
C SER A 366 52.54 -8.84 -34.47
N VAL A 367 51.27 -9.26 -34.41
CA VAL A 367 50.84 -10.67 -34.23
C VAL A 367 49.58 -10.95 -35.05
N VAL A 368 49.54 -12.10 -35.73
CA VAL A 368 48.39 -12.60 -36.51
C VAL A 368 48.06 -14.02 -36.06
N ILE A 369 46.78 -14.30 -35.77
CA ILE A 369 46.30 -15.61 -35.30
C ILE A 369 45.37 -16.22 -36.35
N HIS A 370 45.75 -17.41 -36.83
CA HIS A 370 45.07 -18.15 -37.88
C HIS A 370 44.20 -19.28 -37.30
N ARG A 371 43.14 -19.66 -38.02
CA ARG A 371 42.27 -20.82 -37.74
C ARG A 371 41.87 -21.48 -39.05
N CYS A 372 41.62 -22.78 -39.02
CA CYS A 372 41.07 -23.48 -40.19
C CYS A 372 39.63 -23.02 -40.48
N VAL A 373 39.30 -22.87 -41.76
CA VAL A 373 37.93 -22.49 -42.17
C VAL A 373 36.93 -23.61 -41.87
N SER A 374 35.63 -23.27 -41.87
CA SER A 374 34.56 -24.24 -41.62
C SER A 374 34.65 -25.45 -42.56
N GLY A 375 34.54 -26.66 -42.00
CA GLY A 375 34.78 -27.92 -42.70
C GLY A 375 36.20 -28.48 -42.57
N HIS A 376 37.15 -27.71 -42.01
CA HIS A 376 38.54 -28.11 -41.81
C HIS A 376 38.97 -28.02 -40.33
N HIS A 377 39.88 -28.89 -39.90
CA HIS A 377 40.49 -28.88 -38.57
C HIS A 377 42.03 -28.83 -38.63
N SER A 378 42.65 -28.42 -37.53
CA SER A 378 44.09 -28.16 -37.41
C SER A 378 44.93 -29.43 -37.27
N TRP A 379 45.93 -29.62 -38.13
CA TRP A 379 46.83 -30.77 -38.15
C TRP A 379 48.31 -30.37 -38.04
N ARG A 380 48.79 -30.31 -36.78
CA ARG A 380 50.15 -29.90 -36.38
C ARG A 380 50.53 -28.46 -36.81
N GLY A 381 51.68 -27.99 -36.29
CA GLY A 381 52.17 -26.62 -36.47
C GLY A 381 51.54 -25.63 -35.49
N GLY A 382 52.18 -24.46 -35.34
CA GLY A 382 51.67 -23.34 -34.58
C GLY A 382 50.80 -22.42 -35.44
N ASN A 383 49.75 -21.85 -34.88
CA ASN A 383 48.77 -21.01 -35.60
C ASN A 383 48.99 -19.49 -35.46
N VAL A 384 50.11 -19.06 -34.88
CA VAL A 384 50.44 -17.66 -34.64
C VAL A 384 51.60 -17.24 -35.54
N SER A 385 51.45 -16.13 -36.26
CA SER A 385 52.54 -15.43 -36.96
C SER A 385 52.93 -14.19 -36.18
N VAL A 386 54.22 -13.86 -36.12
CA VAL A 386 54.75 -12.75 -35.29
C VAL A 386 55.70 -11.90 -36.14
N CYS A 387 55.58 -10.58 -36.08
CA CYS A 387 56.53 -9.67 -36.73
C CYS A 387 57.77 -9.50 -35.84
N GLY A 388 58.96 -9.72 -36.40
CA GLY A 388 60.23 -9.50 -35.72
C GLY A 388 60.63 -8.03 -35.67
N SER A 389 61.64 -7.71 -34.86
CA SER A 389 62.23 -6.36 -34.77
C SER A 389 62.86 -5.85 -36.08
N SER A 390 63.07 -6.73 -37.06
CA SER A 390 63.48 -6.41 -38.43
C SER A 390 62.35 -5.89 -39.33
N GLY A 391 61.08 -6.01 -38.92
CA GLY A 391 59.90 -5.71 -39.76
C GLY A 391 59.39 -6.89 -40.61
N GLU A 392 60.00 -8.07 -40.48
CA GLU A 392 59.59 -9.29 -41.20
C GLU A 392 58.65 -10.19 -40.39
N TRP A 393 57.70 -10.84 -41.07
CA TRP A 393 56.77 -11.80 -40.46
C TRP A 393 57.36 -13.21 -40.36
N GLN A 394 57.52 -13.72 -39.13
CA GLN A 394 57.66 -15.16 -38.89
C GLN A 394 56.28 -15.82 -39.09
N THR A 395 56.14 -16.67 -40.10
CA THR A 395 54.85 -17.23 -40.52
C THR A 395 54.44 -18.46 -39.71
N ALA A 396 53.14 -18.55 -39.40
CA ALA A 396 52.54 -19.71 -38.76
C ALA A 396 52.70 -20.98 -39.60
N THR A 397 52.80 -22.14 -38.93
CA THR A 397 53.08 -23.46 -39.54
C THR A 397 51.85 -24.39 -39.57
N LEU A 398 50.69 -23.89 -39.14
CA LEU A 398 49.39 -24.56 -39.15
C LEU A 398 49.05 -25.18 -40.51
N ARG A 399 48.53 -26.42 -40.50
CA ARG A 399 47.90 -27.07 -41.66
C ARG A 399 46.43 -27.39 -41.35
N CYS A 400 45.58 -27.38 -42.38
CA CYS A 400 44.13 -27.54 -42.24
C CYS A 400 43.59 -28.67 -43.13
N ILE A 401 42.92 -29.67 -42.54
CA ILE A 401 42.45 -30.90 -43.20
C ILE A 401 40.95 -31.17 -42.96
N GLU A 402 40.29 -31.88 -43.87
CA GLU A 402 38.82 -31.98 -43.93
C GLU A 402 38.19 -32.85 -42.84
N ILE A 403 36.99 -32.46 -42.40
CA ILE A 403 36.21 -33.13 -41.35
C ILE A 403 35.16 -34.05 -42.00
N LYS A 404 35.18 -35.34 -41.67
CA LYS A 404 34.18 -36.35 -42.10
C LYS A 404 33.12 -36.60 -41.00
N PRO A 405 31.89 -37.04 -41.35
CA PRO A 405 30.82 -37.27 -40.38
C PRO A 405 31.07 -38.55 -39.54
N PRO A 406 31.31 -38.47 -38.21
CA PRO A 406 31.86 -39.59 -37.43
C PRO A 406 30.96 -40.83 -37.26
N VAL A 407 29.67 -40.70 -37.60
CA VAL A 407 28.69 -41.79 -37.61
C VAL A 407 27.89 -41.72 -38.90
N SER A 408 27.97 -42.76 -39.72
CA SER A 408 27.17 -42.91 -40.95
C SER A 408 26.46 -44.28 -40.99
N HIS A 409 25.54 -44.46 -41.93
CA HIS A 409 24.86 -45.76 -42.18
C HIS A 409 24.16 -46.38 -40.95
N LEU A 410 23.54 -45.55 -40.10
CA LEU A 410 22.79 -46.00 -38.91
C LEU A 410 21.48 -46.73 -39.29
N CYS A 411 21.29 -47.97 -38.84
CA CYS A 411 20.05 -48.73 -39.01
C CYS A 411 19.69 -49.60 -37.80
N VAL A 412 18.45 -50.10 -37.76
CA VAL A 412 17.95 -51.07 -36.76
C VAL A 412 17.68 -52.42 -37.42
N LEU A 413 18.13 -53.49 -36.77
CA LEU A 413 18.03 -54.88 -37.17
C LEU A 413 17.22 -55.67 -36.12
N LYS A 414 16.28 -56.49 -36.60
CA LYS A 414 15.45 -57.40 -35.77
C LYS A 414 14.81 -56.72 -34.55
N GLU A 415 14.26 -55.52 -34.75
CA GLU A 415 13.59 -54.64 -33.76
C GLU A 415 14.45 -54.17 -32.56
N LYS A 416 15.67 -54.70 -32.34
CA LYS A 416 16.42 -54.49 -31.10
C LYS A 416 17.92 -54.26 -31.22
N CYS A 417 18.53 -54.44 -32.39
CA CYS A 417 19.97 -54.25 -32.58
C CYS A 417 20.25 -53.06 -33.49
N LEU A 418 21.12 -52.15 -33.06
CA LEU A 418 21.62 -51.03 -33.86
C LEU A 418 22.85 -51.47 -34.65
N ARG A 419 23.01 -50.98 -35.87
CA ARG A 419 24.27 -51.07 -36.63
C ARG A 419 24.63 -49.71 -37.22
N TRP A 420 25.91 -49.33 -37.19
CA TRP A 420 26.40 -48.11 -37.82
C TRP A 420 27.85 -48.26 -38.30
N ARG A 421 28.27 -47.34 -39.17
CA ARG A 421 29.66 -47.14 -39.60
C ARG A 421 30.28 -45.99 -38.80
N ALA A 422 31.51 -46.18 -38.35
CA ALA A 422 32.39 -45.14 -37.85
C ALA A 422 33.23 -44.56 -38.99
N GLU A 423 33.43 -43.24 -39.02
CA GLU A 423 34.37 -42.59 -39.93
C GLU A 423 35.41 -41.83 -39.09
N LYS A 424 36.59 -42.45 -38.95
CA LYS A 424 37.72 -42.02 -38.10
C LYS A 424 39.04 -42.40 -38.78
N TYR A 425 40.18 -42.05 -38.17
CA TYR A 425 41.48 -42.53 -38.62
C TYR A 425 41.82 -43.88 -37.96
N GLU A 426 42.62 -44.71 -38.64
CA GLU A 426 42.77 -46.15 -38.35
C GLU A 426 43.31 -46.47 -36.94
N GLU A 427 44.01 -45.53 -36.31
CA GLU A 427 44.59 -45.70 -34.97
C GLU A 427 43.64 -45.31 -33.82
N ASP A 428 42.57 -44.56 -34.08
CA ASP A 428 41.74 -43.90 -33.06
C ASP A 428 40.73 -44.84 -32.37
N THR A 429 40.62 -44.71 -31.04
CA THR A 429 39.46 -45.18 -30.26
C THR A 429 38.39 -44.10 -30.24
N GLU A 430 37.21 -44.35 -30.78
CA GLU A 430 36.05 -43.47 -30.61
C GLU A 430 35.10 -44.03 -29.53
N ASP A 431 34.59 -43.13 -28.70
CA ASP A 431 33.63 -43.43 -27.64
C ASP A 431 32.22 -43.03 -28.08
N TYR A 432 31.29 -43.98 -28.08
CA TYR A 432 29.90 -43.77 -28.44
C TYR A 432 28.99 -43.85 -27.21
N LYS A 433 28.24 -42.77 -26.96
CA LYS A 433 27.17 -42.69 -25.96
C LYS A 433 25.83 -42.95 -26.64
N VAL A 434 25.31 -44.16 -26.50
CA VAL A 434 23.96 -44.56 -26.97
C VAL A 434 22.94 -44.25 -25.88
N THR A 435 21.89 -43.52 -26.20
CA THR A 435 20.78 -43.19 -25.28
C THR A 435 19.46 -43.58 -25.93
N TYR A 436 18.58 -44.27 -25.21
CA TYR A 436 17.27 -44.68 -25.73
C TYR A 436 16.14 -44.34 -24.75
N VAL A 437 15.00 -43.94 -25.31
CA VAL A 437 13.80 -43.53 -24.58
C VAL A 437 12.60 -44.27 -25.17
N GLY A 438 12.01 -45.16 -24.38
CA GLY A 438 10.81 -45.92 -24.71
C GLY A 438 9.54 -45.26 -24.16
N SER A 439 8.53 -45.10 -24.99
CA SER A 439 7.20 -44.61 -24.64
C SER A 439 6.10 -45.58 -25.12
N ARG A 440 4.92 -45.48 -24.50
CA ARG A 440 3.76 -46.33 -24.80
C ARG A 440 2.51 -45.49 -24.93
N ASP A 441 1.97 -45.39 -26.14
CA ASP A 441 0.80 -44.54 -26.47
C ASP A 441 -0.43 -44.81 -25.56
N PHE A 442 -0.55 -46.05 -25.10
CA PHE A 442 -1.62 -46.55 -24.24
C PHE A 442 -1.38 -46.37 -22.73
N GLN A 443 -0.14 -46.09 -22.32
CA GLN A 443 0.28 -45.99 -20.94
C GLN A 443 1.12 -44.72 -20.79
N ARG A 444 0.47 -43.55 -20.83
CA ARG A 444 1.14 -42.23 -20.87
C ARG A 444 2.09 -41.94 -19.70
N SER A 445 2.00 -42.68 -18.59
CA SER A 445 2.94 -42.61 -17.47
C SER A 445 4.23 -43.42 -17.69
N PHE A 446 4.23 -44.40 -18.60
CA PHE A 446 5.38 -45.27 -18.87
C PHE A 446 6.47 -44.55 -19.66
N HIS A 447 7.66 -44.51 -19.08
CA HIS A 447 8.87 -43.96 -19.68
C HIS A 447 10.06 -44.88 -19.33
N ASP A 448 10.67 -45.50 -20.33
CA ASP A 448 11.88 -46.32 -20.16
C ASP A 448 13.10 -45.60 -20.75
N ARG A 449 13.85 -44.88 -19.92
CA ARG A 449 15.03 -44.10 -20.36
C ARG A 449 16.32 -44.74 -19.89
N ARG A 450 17.16 -45.16 -20.85
CA ARG A 450 18.43 -45.85 -20.60
C ARG A 450 19.58 -45.25 -21.42
N LYS A 451 20.81 -45.49 -20.98
CA LYS A 451 22.04 -45.07 -21.65
C LYS A 451 23.10 -46.17 -21.56
N GLN A 452 23.94 -46.28 -22.58
CA GLN A 452 25.05 -47.23 -22.67
C GLN A 452 26.23 -46.55 -23.37
N PHE A 453 27.44 -46.86 -22.93
CA PHE A 453 28.68 -46.38 -23.56
C PHE A 453 29.40 -47.54 -24.23
N VAL A 454 29.98 -47.29 -25.41
CA VAL A 454 30.71 -48.28 -26.21
C VAL A 454 31.96 -47.59 -26.79
N SER A 455 33.14 -48.02 -26.37
CA SER A 455 34.42 -47.62 -26.99
C SER A 455 34.80 -48.62 -28.07
N SER A 456 35.31 -48.19 -29.23
CA SER A 456 35.75 -49.13 -30.28
C SER A 456 36.73 -48.55 -31.30
N LYS A 457 37.68 -49.39 -31.72
CA LYS A 457 38.52 -49.18 -32.91
C LYS A 457 37.88 -49.67 -34.22
N ALA A 458 36.82 -50.49 -34.19
CA ALA A 458 36.21 -51.01 -35.42
C ALA A 458 35.48 -49.93 -36.25
N ASP A 459 35.49 -50.07 -37.58
CA ASP A 459 34.80 -49.17 -38.51
C ASP A 459 33.30 -49.47 -38.67
N GLN A 460 32.86 -50.66 -38.25
CA GLN A 460 31.46 -51.05 -38.26
C GLN A 460 31.11 -51.66 -36.91
N LEU A 461 30.08 -51.12 -36.26
CA LEU A 461 29.64 -51.52 -34.93
C LEU A 461 28.23 -52.09 -34.99
N GLU A 462 27.94 -53.08 -34.14
CA GLU A 462 26.60 -53.60 -33.91
C GLU A 462 26.34 -53.74 -32.40
N LEU A 463 25.19 -53.26 -31.93
CA LEU A 463 24.84 -53.21 -30.51
C LEU A 463 23.37 -53.62 -30.31
N CYS A 464 23.14 -54.76 -29.68
CA CYS A 464 21.80 -55.21 -29.30
C CYS A 464 21.36 -54.62 -27.94
N LEU A 465 20.19 -53.98 -27.92
CA LEU A 465 19.59 -53.37 -26.75
C LEU A 465 18.48 -54.25 -26.18
N ASN A 466 18.36 -54.28 -24.85
CA ASN A 466 17.28 -54.99 -24.15
C ASN A 466 16.01 -54.12 -24.08
N LEU A 467 15.39 -53.91 -25.25
CA LEU A 467 14.16 -53.13 -25.40
C LEU A 467 12.94 -53.91 -24.86
N LEU A 468 12.06 -53.22 -24.14
CA LEU A 468 10.83 -53.81 -23.60
C LEU A 468 9.77 -54.01 -24.71
N PRO A 469 8.93 -55.07 -24.64
CA PRO A 469 7.95 -55.37 -25.67
C PRO A 469 6.84 -54.31 -25.75
N VAL A 470 6.16 -54.22 -26.90
CA VAL A 470 5.04 -53.30 -27.19
C VAL A 470 5.37 -51.84 -26.79
N THR A 471 6.53 -51.34 -27.23
CA THR A 471 7.06 -50.03 -26.83
C THR A 471 7.70 -49.33 -28.03
N ASN A 472 7.43 -48.03 -28.18
CA ASN A 472 8.02 -47.17 -29.20
C ASN A 472 9.30 -46.54 -28.63
N TYR A 473 10.46 -46.83 -29.20
CA TYR A 473 11.76 -46.32 -28.77
C TYR A 473 12.32 -45.28 -29.75
N SER A 474 12.76 -44.14 -29.21
CA SER A 474 13.68 -43.23 -29.89
C SER A 474 15.09 -43.45 -29.36
N ILE A 475 16.06 -43.63 -30.26
CA ILE A 475 17.43 -44.03 -29.94
C ILE A 475 18.41 -43.05 -30.58
N SER A 476 19.37 -42.53 -29.81
CA SER A 476 20.38 -41.57 -30.26
C SER A 476 21.78 -42.06 -29.93
N ILE A 477 22.68 -42.03 -30.92
CA ILE A 477 24.11 -42.35 -30.77
C ILE A 477 24.90 -41.05 -30.88
N THR A 478 25.59 -40.67 -29.81
CA THR A 478 26.52 -39.53 -29.79
C THR A 478 27.97 -40.04 -29.86
N ALA A 479 28.74 -39.62 -30.86
CA ALA A 479 30.20 -39.74 -30.84
C ALA A 479 30.77 -38.67 -29.87
N VAL A 480 31.66 -39.06 -28.97
CA VAL A 480 32.08 -38.20 -27.84
C VAL A 480 33.16 -37.21 -28.25
N SER A 481 34.11 -37.59 -29.12
CA SER A 481 35.20 -36.70 -29.57
C SER A 481 34.69 -35.42 -30.25
N SER A 482 33.70 -35.63 -31.13
CA SER A 482 33.12 -34.63 -32.04
C SER A 482 31.83 -34.01 -31.52
N ARG A 483 31.21 -34.62 -30.49
CA ARG A 483 29.85 -34.34 -29.99
C ARG A 483 28.74 -34.49 -31.04
N PHE A 484 29.03 -35.10 -32.20
CA PHE A 484 28.05 -35.39 -33.24
C PHE A 484 27.03 -36.44 -32.76
N THR A 485 25.74 -36.26 -33.07
CA THR A 485 24.67 -37.20 -32.67
C THR A 485 23.77 -37.56 -33.85
N ALA A 486 23.57 -38.86 -34.07
CA ALA A 486 22.60 -39.41 -35.02
C ALA A 486 21.49 -40.14 -34.26
N SER A 487 20.25 -40.16 -34.79
CA SER A 487 19.09 -40.75 -34.11
C SER A 487 18.18 -41.55 -35.03
N ILE A 488 17.58 -42.61 -34.50
CA ILE A 488 16.67 -43.53 -35.21
C ILE A 488 15.56 -44.02 -34.26
N THR A 489 14.38 -44.29 -34.81
CA THR A 489 13.22 -44.81 -34.05
C THR A 489 12.93 -46.26 -34.40
N THR A 490 12.36 -47.01 -33.46
CA THR A 490 11.90 -48.39 -33.67
C THR A 490 10.76 -48.76 -32.71
N SER A 491 9.98 -49.78 -33.05
CA SER A 491 8.84 -50.26 -32.25
C SER A 491 8.95 -51.76 -32.06
N THR A 492 8.77 -52.23 -30.82
CA THR A 492 8.87 -53.66 -30.47
C THR A 492 7.54 -54.38 -30.57
N SER A 493 7.56 -55.58 -31.16
CA SER A 493 6.40 -56.45 -31.34
C SER A 493 5.87 -57.10 -30.05
N LEU A 494 4.71 -57.78 -30.15
CA LEU A 494 4.09 -58.56 -29.06
C LEU A 494 4.64 -60.01 -29.06
N PRO A 495 5.35 -60.44 -28.00
CA PRO A 495 5.86 -61.81 -27.93
C PRO A 495 4.77 -62.84 -27.60
N VAL A 496 5.03 -64.09 -27.93
CA VAL A 496 4.18 -65.24 -27.57
C VAL A 496 4.27 -65.48 -26.05
N PRO A 497 3.16 -65.74 -25.33
CA PRO A 497 3.21 -66.03 -23.91
C PRO A 497 3.96 -67.34 -23.63
N PRO A 498 4.73 -67.43 -22.53
CA PRO A 498 5.27 -68.71 -22.07
C PRO A 498 4.12 -69.68 -21.75
N ALA A 499 4.29 -70.96 -22.09
CA ALA A 499 3.28 -71.97 -21.79
C ALA A 499 3.10 -72.10 -20.26
N PRO A 500 1.85 -72.13 -19.75
CA PRO A 500 1.61 -72.15 -18.31
C PRO A 500 2.07 -73.48 -17.69
N ALA A 501 2.80 -73.41 -16.58
CA ALA A 501 3.26 -74.58 -15.85
C ALA A 501 2.09 -75.23 -15.08
N VAL A 502 1.69 -76.43 -15.50
CA VAL A 502 0.66 -77.24 -14.85
C VAL A 502 1.17 -78.66 -14.56
N TYR A 503 0.53 -79.33 -13.60
CA TYR A 503 0.77 -80.74 -13.31
C TYR A 503 -0.37 -81.58 -13.87
N TYR A 504 -0.09 -82.40 -14.87
CA TYR A 504 -1.04 -83.38 -15.42
C TYR A 504 -1.51 -84.36 -14.34
N ARG A 505 -2.80 -84.67 -14.34
CA ARG A 505 -3.44 -85.66 -13.45
C ARG A 505 -4.58 -86.36 -14.16
N GLU A 506 -4.85 -87.60 -13.75
CA GLU A 506 -5.97 -88.40 -14.22
C GLU A 506 -7.02 -88.53 -13.11
N PHE A 507 -8.30 -88.45 -13.46
CA PHE A 507 -9.41 -88.45 -12.51
C PHE A 507 -10.53 -89.41 -12.92
N GLU A 508 -10.96 -90.28 -12.00
CA GLU A 508 -12.11 -91.18 -12.17
C GLU A 508 -13.36 -90.62 -11.46
N THR A 509 -13.63 -89.32 -11.66
CA THR A 509 -14.79 -88.61 -11.10
C THR A 509 -15.38 -87.67 -12.15
N PRO A 510 -16.72 -87.55 -12.27
CA PRO A 510 -17.35 -86.64 -13.23
C PRO A 510 -17.19 -85.15 -12.89
N VAL A 511 -16.68 -84.82 -11.69
CA VAL A 511 -16.44 -83.44 -11.24
C VAL A 511 -15.05 -83.25 -10.58
N PRO A 512 -13.96 -83.19 -11.35
CA PRO A 512 -12.60 -83.05 -10.83
C PRO A 512 -12.19 -81.60 -10.56
N THR A 513 -11.55 -81.33 -9.42
CA THR A 513 -10.95 -80.01 -9.09
C THR A 513 -9.47 -79.94 -9.48
N LEU A 514 -9.16 -79.04 -10.42
CA LEU A 514 -7.82 -78.73 -10.91
C LEU A 514 -7.23 -77.52 -10.20
N ARG A 515 -5.89 -77.39 -10.22
CA ARG A 515 -5.16 -76.23 -9.67
C ARG A 515 -4.37 -75.50 -10.75
N LEU A 516 -4.53 -74.18 -10.80
CA LEU A 516 -3.85 -73.26 -11.69
C LEU A 516 -2.91 -72.36 -10.86
N ARG A 517 -1.68 -72.18 -11.32
CA ARG A 517 -0.69 -71.27 -10.74
C ARG A 517 -0.30 -70.21 -11.77
N ARG A 518 -0.24 -68.95 -11.35
CA ARG A 518 0.10 -67.82 -12.22
C ARG A 518 1.61 -67.76 -12.51
N SER A 519 2.01 -67.23 -13.67
CA SER A 519 3.43 -66.99 -13.97
C SER A 519 4.06 -66.05 -12.95
N ALA A 520 5.31 -66.32 -12.58
CA ALA A 520 6.06 -65.54 -11.61
C ALA A 520 6.64 -64.23 -12.18
N ASN A 521 6.76 -64.10 -13.51
CA ASN A 521 7.28 -62.90 -14.14
C ASN A 521 6.16 -61.87 -14.39
N THR A 522 6.18 -60.76 -13.64
CA THR A 522 5.19 -59.68 -13.76
C THR A 522 5.32 -58.87 -15.07
N LEU A 523 6.36 -59.12 -15.88
CA LEU A 523 6.55 -58.54 -17.21
C LEU A 523 6.03 -59.44 -18.35
N ASP A 524 5.49 -60.63 -18.05
CA ASP A 524 4.90 -61.50 -19.08
C ASP A 524 3.62 -60.86 -19.67
N PRO A 525 3.41 -60.90 -21.00
CA PRO A 525 2.28 -60.27 -21.66
C PRO A 525 0.96 -61.07 -21.55
N ILE A 526 0.85 -62.04 -20.64
CA ILE A 526 -0.37 -62.86 -20.48
C ILE A 526 -1.50 -61.95 -20.00
N SER A 527 -2.61 -61.90 -20.74
CA SER A 527 -3.82 -61.14 -20.40
C SER A 527 -4.92 -62.01 -19.78
N LEU A 528 -5.05 -63.27 -20.22
CA LEU A 528 -6.08 -64.18 -19.71
C LEU A 528 -5.71 -65.67 -19.91
N TYR A 529 -6.40 -66.53 -19.17
CA TYR A 529 -6.41 -67.98 -19.34
C TYR A 529 -7.80 -68.45 -19.79
N GLN A 530 -7.84 -69.48 -20.64
CA GLN A 530 -9.06 -70.18 -21.07
C GLN A 530 -8.91 -71.69 -20.81
N VAL A 531 -10.00 -72.35 -20.43
CA VAL A 531 -10.04 -73.79 -20.19
C VAL A 531 -11.02 -74.46 -21.15
N PHE A 532 -10.58 -75.54 -21.79
CA PHE A 532 -11.34 -76.29 -22.77
C PHE A 532 -11.57 -77.72 -22.28
N VAL A 533 -12.74 -78.29 -22.61
CA VAL A 533 -13.10 -79.69 -22.35
C VAL A 533 -13.27 -80.40 -23.69
N LEU A 534 -12.50 -81.47 -23.89
CA LEU A 534 -12.36 -82.18 -25.16
C LEU A 534 -12.75 -83.66 -24.96
N PRO A 535 -13.89 -84.17 -25.49
CA PRO A 535 -14.22 -85.59 -25.37
C PRO A 535 -13.21 -86.44 -26.15
N VAL A 536 -12.67 -87.50 -25.53
CA VAL A 536 -11.60 -88.33 -26.13
C VAL A 536 -12.07 -89.08 -27.38
N GLU A 537 -13.35 -89.47 -27.41
CA GLU A 537 -14.00 -90.10 -28.57
C GLU A 537 -14.18 -89.09 -29.71
N GLY A 538 -13.25 -89.10 -30.67
CA GLY A 538 -13.32 -88.29 -31.90
C GLY A 538 -12.24 -87.21 -32.06
N ILE A 539 -11.23 -87.15 -31.18
CA ILE A 539 -10.16 -86.14 -31.28
C ILE A 539 -9.27 -86.37 -32.51
N VAL A 540 -9.22 -85.37 -33.39
CA VAL A 540 -8.27 -85.29 -34.52
C VAL A 540 -7.58 -83.92 -34.50
N MET A 541 -6.60 -83.77 -33.60
CA MET A 541 -5.77 -82.57 -33.36
C MET A 541 -6.50 -81.29 -32.90
N PHE A 542 -6.31 -80.93 -31.62
CA PHE A 542 -6.71 -79.64 -31.05
C PHE A 542 -5.77 -78.50 -31.52
N ASP A 543 -6.31 -77.45 -32.14
CA ASP A 543 -5.55 -76.22 -32.48
C ASP A 543 -5.64 -75.17 -31.37
N CYS A 544 -4.51 -74.92 -30.71
CA CYS A 544 -4.33 -73.88 -29.72
C CYS A 544 -4.56 -72.43 -30.23
N SER A 545 -4.58 -72.21 -31.54
CA SER A 545 -4.77 -70.90 -32.17
C SER A 545 -6.25 -70.53 -32.32
N SER A 546 -7.11 -71.53 -32.54
CA SER A 546 -8.53 -71.36 -32.85
C SER A 546 -9.33 -70.68 -31.71
N PRO A 547 -10.22 -69.72 -32.02
CA PRO A 547 -11.23 -69.22 -31.09
C PRO A 547 -12.49 -70.11 -31.17
N ALA A 548 -12.64 -71.06 -30.24
CA ALA A 548 -13.83 -71.92 -30.19
C ALA A 548 -15.12 -71.12 -29.95
N SER A 549 -16.23 -71.61 -30.49
CA SER A 549 -17.52 -70.90 -30.59
C SER A 549 -18.10 -70.51 -29.23
N SER A 550 -18.27 -69.22 -28.99
CA SER A 550 -18.85 -68.65 -27.76
C SER A 550 -20.40 -68.68 -27.74
N ASN A 551 -21.02 -69.79 -28.18
CA ASN A 551 -22.45 -69.82 -28.50
C ASN A 551 -23.16 -71.08 -27.91
N PRO A 552 -23.72 -71.02 -26.68
CA PRO A 552 -24.17 -72.19 -25.91
C PRO A 552 -25.39 -72.98 -26.43
N LYS A 553 -25.80 -72.81 -27.70
CA LYS A 553 -27.05 -73.38 -28.26
C LYS A 553 -26.87 -74.31 -29.45
N ILE A 554 -25.64 -74.69 -29.80
CA ILE A 554 -25.36 -75.70 -30.83
C ILE A 554 -24.94 -77.01 -30.15
N LYS A 555 -25.78 -78.04 -30.25
CA LYS A 555 -25.42 -79.42 -29.86
C LYS A 555 -24.51 -80.05 -30.92
N SER A 556 -23.22 -79.73 -30.88
CA SER A 556 -22.16 -80.46 -31.58
C SER A 556 -21.22 -81.08 -30.55
N SER A 557 -21.08 -82.41 -30.56
CA SER A 557 -20.24 -83.16 -29.61
C SER A 557 -18.76 -83.09 -29.99
N ALA A 558 -18.18 -81.89 -29.96
CA ALA A 558 -16.74 -81.65 -30.06
C ALA A 558 -16.41 -80.29 -29.41
N GLU A 559 -15.43 -80.28 -28.50
CA GLU A 559 -14.70 -79.13 -27.94
C GLU A 559 -15.51 -77.89 -27.48
N TYR A 560 -15.56 -77.62 -26.17
CA TYR A 560 -16.12 -76.37 -25.64
C TYR A 560 -15.22 -75.68 -24.62
N ILE A 561 -15.29 -74.34 -24.57
CA ILE A 561 -14.68 -73.53 -23.50
C ILE A 561 -15.59 -73.63 -22.27
N THR A 562 -15.04 -74.09 -21.16
CA THR A 562 -15.75 -74.22 -19.89
C THR A 562 -15.54 -73.04 -18.95
N ALA A 563 -14.43 -72.31 -19.09
CA ALA A 563 -14.07 -71.22 -18.20
C ALA A 563 -13.09 -70.24 -18.85
N GLN A 564 -13.20 -68.97 -18.49
CA GLN A 564 -12.20 -67.94 -18.79
C GLN A 564 -11.84 -67.15 -17.53
N PHE A 565 -10.55 -66.89 -17.32
CA PHE A 565 -10.03 -66.14 -16.18
C PHE A 565 -9.12 -65.00 -16.66
N ASP A 566 -9.49 -63.74 -16.41
CA ASP A 566 -8.58 -62.60 -16.61
C ASP A 566 -7.43 -62.70 -15.61
N VAL A 567 -6.19 -62.50 -16.09
CA VAL A 567 -4.97 -62.67 -15.29
C VAL A 567 -4.95 -61.81 -14.02
N ARG A 568 -5.68 -60.68 -13.99
CA ARG A 568 -5.79 -59.77 -12.84
C ARG A 568 -6.58 -60.37 -11.69
N HIS A 569 -7.56 -61.22 -11.99
CA HIS A 569 -8.42 -61.86 -11.00
C HIS A 569 -7.89 -63.22 -10.55
N VAL A 570 -6.95 -63.82 -11.30
CA VAL A 570 -6.17 -64.97 -10.84
C VAL A 570 -5.10 -64.52 -9.85
N GLY A 571 -5.17 -65.03 -8.63
CA GLY A 571 -4.16 -64.85 -7.58
C GLY A 571 -2.85 -65.58 -7.87
N THR A 572 -2.08 -65.91 -6.83
CA THR A 572 -0.87 -66.74 -6.98
C THR A 572 -1.22 -68.16 -7.39
N GLU A 573 -2.22 -68.77 -6.75
CA GLU A 573 -2.84 -70.05 -7.11
C GLU A 573 -4.37 -69.95 -7.04
N MET A 574 -5.06 -70.77 -7.85
CA MET A 574 -6.52 -70.84 -7.96
C MET A 574 -6.97 -72.29 -8.15
N ASN A 575 -8.10 -72.67 -7.55
CA ASN A 575 -8.77 -73.95 -7.80
C ASN A 575 -9.92 -73.75 -8.79
N PHE A 576 -10.13 -74.70 -9.70
CA PHE A 576 -11.26 -74.72 -10.64
C PHE A 576 -11.80 -76.15 -10.75
N THR A 577 -13.11 -76.34 -10.57
CA THR A 577 -13.76 -77.66 -10.73
C THR A 577 -14.35 -77.77 -12.12
N VAL A 578 -14.11 -78.87 -12.83
CA VAL A 578 -14.75 -79.13 -14.13
C VAL A 578 -16.10 -79.81 -13.91
N GLY A 579 -17.12 -79.46 -14.70
CA GLY A 579 -18.43 -80.10 -14.70
C GLY A 579 -19.39 -79.67 -13.58
N ASP A 580 -19.12 -78.58 -12.84
CA ASP A 580 -19.93 -78.20 -11.67
C ASP A 580 -21.21 -77.41 -11.98
N GLY A 581 -21.44 -77.03 -13.24
CA GLY A 581 -22.63 -76.30 -13.67
C GLY A 581 -22.63 -74.79 -13.36
N LEU A 582 -21.48 -74.20 -13.02
CA LEU A 582 -21.34 -72.75 -12.76
C LEU A 582 -20.81 -71.98 -13.98
N ASP A 583 -21.06 -70.67 -14.03
CA ASP A 583 -20.52 -69.77 -15.06
C ASP A 583 -19.18 -69.16 -14.65
N TYR A 584 -18.15 -69.32 -15.48
CA TYR A 584 -16.79 -68.82 -15.25
C TYR A 584 -16.33 -67.91 -16.39
N GLY A 585 -16.35 -66.60 -16.12
CA GLY A 585 -15.89 -65.59 -17.10
C GLY A 585 -16.81 -65.43 -18.32
N GLY A 586 -18.09 -65.81 -18.19
CA GLY A 586 -19.07 -65.81 -19.29
C GLY A 586 -19.20 -67.12 -20.05
N PHE A 587 -18.57 -68.20 -19.57
CA PHE A 587 -18.66 -69.55 -20.14
C PHE A 587 -19.24 -70.53 -19.12
N PHE A 588 -20.17 -71.37 -19.56
CA PHE A 588 -20.90 -72.30 -18.71
C PHE A 588 -20.16 -73.64 -18.56
N ASN A 589 -19.90 -74.05 -17.33
CA ASN A 589 -19.20 -75.29 -16.98
C ASN A 589 -20.12 -76.52 -17.05
N ALA A 590 -20.48 -76.92 -18.27
CA ALA A 590 -21.43 -78.01 -18.50
C ALA A 590 -20.99 -79.33 -17.81
N PRO A 591 -21.87 -80.00 -17.03
CA PRO A 591 -21.56 -81.29 -16.42
C PRO A 591 -21.10 -82.35 -17.43
N LEU A 592 -20.06 -83.10 -17.07
CA LEU A 592 -19.46 -84.13 -17.94
C LEU A 592 -20.42 -85.31 -18.15
N GLU A 593 -20.55 -85.81 -19.39
CA GLU A 593 -21.44 -86.93 -19.69
C GLU A 593 -20.90 -88.21 -19.05
N ASN A 594 -21.70 -88.81 -18.15
CA ASN A 594 -21.27 -89.96 -17.38
C ASN A 594 -21.02 -91.18 -18.29
N GLY A 595 -19.79 -91.68 -18.28
CA GLY A 595 -19.35 -92.77 -19.16
C GLY A 595 -18.45 -92.36 -20.33
N ARG A 596 -18.18 -91.06 -20.53
CA ARG A 596 -17.16 -90.59 -21.50
C ARG A 596 -15.87 -90.15 -20.84
N ASN A 597 -14.76 -90.32 -21.55
CA ASN A 597 -13.48 -89.71 -21.17
C ASN A 597 -13.33 -88.31 -21.79
N TYR A 598 -12.64 -87.41 -21.08
CA TYR A 598 -12.39 -86.04 -21.50
C TYR A 598 -10.93 -85.63 -21.19
N TYR A 599 -10.28 -84.95 -22.13
CA TYR A 599 -9.07 -84.16 -21.85
C TYR A 599 -9.44 -82.73 -21.50
N ILE A 600 -8.74 -82.16 -20.51
CA ILE A 600 -8.87 -80.76 -20.10
C ILE A 600 -7.64 -80.01 -20.57
N MET A 601 -7.82 -78.98 -21.40
CA MET A 601 -6.74 -78.20 -22.00
C MET A 601 -6.74 -76.77 -21.47
N LEU A 602 -5.58 -76.26 -21.07
CA LEU A 602 -5.41 -74.89 -20.58
C LEU A 602 -4.68 -74.05 -21.65
N ARG A 603 -5.24 -72.89 -22.00
CA ARG A 603 -4.66 -71.91 -22.92
C ARG A 603 -4.31 -70.63 -22.17
N ALA A 604 -3.07 -70.16 -22.31
CA ALA A 604 -2.67 -68.80 -21.97
C ALA A 604 -2.76 -67.91 -23.22
N VAL A 605 -3.26 -66.69 -23.06
CA VAL A 605 -3.43 -65.72 -24.16
C VAL A 605 -2.77 -64.39 -23.80
N SER A 606 -2.05 -63.83 -24.76
CA SER A 606 -1.54 -62.45 -24.78
C SER A 606 -2.25 -61.68 -25.87
N GLN A 607 -3.04 -60.68 -25.47
CA GLN A 607 -3.81 -59.84 -26.39
C GLN A 607 -3.41 -58.37 -26.26
N TRP A 608 -3.09 -57.74 -27.40
CA TRP A 608 -2.83 -56.31 -27.49
C TRP A 608 -3.45 -55.68 -28.74
N LYS A 609 -4.46 -54.82 -28.56
CA LYS A 609 -5.33 -54.32 -29.63
C LYS A 609 -5.86 -55.50 -30.48
N SER A 610 -5.50 -55.56 -31.77
CA SER A 610 -5.85 -56.64 -32.69
C SER A 610 -4.82 -57.79 -32.74
N ALA A 611 -3.65 -57.65 -32.10
CA ALA A 611 -2.66 -58.71 -32.05
C ALA A 611 -2.98 -59.69 -30.91
N LEU A 612 -3.08 -60.98 -31.23
CA LEU A 612 -3.28 -62.06 -30.28
C LEU A 612 -2.23 -63.15 -30.49
N LYS A 613 -1.62 -63.63 -29.41
CA LYS A 613 -0.76 -64.82 -29.36
C LYS A 613 -1.20 -65.71 -28.21
N SER A 614 -1.09 -67.02 -28.36
CA SER A 614 -1.47 -67.98 -27.31
C SER A 614 -0.58 -69.22 -27.28
N SER A 615 -0.57 -69.89 -26.13
CA SER A 615 0.13 -71.14 -25.88
C SER A 615 -0.75 -72.05 -25.02
N CYS A 616 -0.71 -73.37 -25.25
CA CYS A 616 -1.62 -74.32 -24.61
C CYS A 616 -0.87 -75.52 -24.02
N VAL A 617 -1.48 -76.15 -23.03
CA VAL A 617 -0.94 -77.32 -22.32
C VAL A 617 -2.08 -78.25 -21.88
N LEU A 618 -1.83 -79.56 -21.94
CA LEU A 618 -2.75 -80.57 -21.41
C LEU A 618 -2.71 -80.53 -19.88
N TRP A 619 -3.87 -80.32 -19.25
CA TRP A 619 -3.99 -80.08 -17.81
C TRP A 619 -4.46 -81.32 -17.04
N ALA A 620 -5.37 -82.12 -17.61
CA ALA A 620 -5.85 -83.38 -17.01
C ALA A 620 -6.50 -84.32 -18.04
N GLU A 621 -6.64 -85.60 -17.67
CA GLU A 621 -7.64 -86.52 -18.23
C GLU A 621 -8.71 -86.83 -17.16
N VAL A 622 -9.96 -86.95 -17.59
CA VAL A 622 -11.09 -87.37 -16.77
C VAL A 622 -11.68 -88.62 -17.42
N ARG A 623 -11.81 -89.73 -16.68
CA ARG A 623 -12.34 -91.00 -17.21
C ARG A 623 -13.77 -91.25 -16.75
N GLY A 624 -14.63 -91.61 -17.69
CA GLY A 624 -16.07 -91.73 -17.47
C GLY A 624 -16.47 -93.11 -16.96
N THR A 625 -16.85 -93.22 -15.70
CA THR A 625 -17.33 -94.47 -15.09
C THR A 625 -18.81 -94.74 -15.42
N SER A 626 -19.09 -95.31 -16.60
CA SER A 626 -20.47 -95.57 -17.05
C SER A 626 -21.24 -96.46 -16.06
N TYR A 627 -22.13 -95.85 -15.28
CA TYR A 627 -23.03 -96.55 -14.38
C TYR A 627 -23.96 -97.50 -15.14
N VAL A 628 -24.33 -97.12 -16.37
CA VAL A 628 -25.11 -97.95 -17.29
C VAL A 628 -24.34 -99.21 -17.65
N LEU A 629 -23.04 -99.17 -17.98
CA LEU A 629 -22.29 -100.40 -18.29
C LEU A 629 -22.21 -101.38 -17.11
N ARG A 630 -22.21 -100.91 -15.85
CA ARG A 630 -22.32 -101.80 -14.67
C ARG A 630 -23.70 -102.44 -14.52
N VAL A 631 -24.77 -101.79 -14.97
CA VAL A 631 -26.14 -102.33 -14.95
C VAL A 631 -26.47 -103.10 -16.24
N SER A 632 -25.76 -102.84 -17.34
CA SER A 632 -25.91 -103.50 -18.64
C SER A 632 -24.98 -104.70 -18.82
N SER A 633 -23.86 -104.80 -18.12
CA SER A 633 -23.23 -106.12 -17.90
C SER A 633 -24.15 -107.06 -17.12
N LEU A 634 -25.05 -106.53 -16.30
CA LEU A 634 -26.09 -107.24 -15.57
C LEU A 634 -27.42 -107.41 -16.37
N SER A 635 -27.60 -106.80 -17.54
CA SER A 635 -28.90 -106.83 -18.27
C SER A 635 -28.87 -106.88 -19.81
N ALA A 636 -27.81 -106.45 -20.48
CA ALA A 636 -27.60 -106.73 -21.91
C ALA A 636 -27.11 -108.17 -22.14
N ALA A 637 -26.50 -108.79 -21.11
CA ALA A 637 -26.36 -110.24 -21.01
C ALA A 637 -27.72 -110.97 -20.87
N ALA A 638 -28.85 -110.25 -20.87
CA ALA A 638 -30.20 -110.79 -20.71
C ALA A 638 -31.22 -110.35 -21.79
N LEU A 639 -30.85 -109.61 -22.85
CA LEU A 639 -31.83 -109.18 -23.88
C LEU A 639 -31.22 -108.89 -25.28
N ILE A 640 -32.10 -108.85 -26.30
CA ILE A 640 -31.88 -108.45 -27.73
C ILE A 640 -30.97 -109.40 -28.57
N GLY A 641 -31.50 -110.36 -29.33
CA GLY A 641 -32.84 -110.96 -29.25
C GLY A 641 -33.84 -110.77 -30.41
N LEU A 642 -33.84 -109.70 -31.23
CA LEU A 642 -35.00 -109.36 -32.12
C LEU A 642 -34.73 -108.47 -33.40
N VAL A 643 -35.27 -108.89 -34.59
CA VAL A 643 -35.66 -108.17 -35.88
C VAL A 643 -34.60 -107.33 -36.71
N ALA A 644 -34.82 -106.65 -37.88
CA ALA A 644 -35.98 -106.03 -38.58
C ALA A 644 -36.09 -106.09 -40.17
N PHE A 645 -35.95 -104.98 -40.95
CA PHE A 645 -36.70 -104.73 -42.25
C PHE A 645 -35.95 -104.05 -43.47
N PHE A 646 -36.67 -103.52 -44.50
CA PHE A 646 -36.21 -103.29 -45.92
C PHE A 646 -36.58 -101.93 -46.65
N MET A 647 -36.11 -101.76 -47.93
CA MET A 647 -36.70 -101.02 -49.12
C MET A 647 -36.22 -99.59 -49.59
N MET A 648 -36.71 -99.20 -50.80
CA MET A 648 -36.86 -97.85 -51.43
C MET A 648 -35.82 -97.29 -52.45
N CYS A 649 -35.74 -97.94 -53.62
CA CYS A 649 -34.97 -97.54 -54.81
C CYS A 649 -35.40 -96.22 -55.51
N GLY A 650 -34.43 -95.49 -56.10
CA GLY A 650 -34.52 -95.04 -57.50
C GLY A 650 -35.27 -93.74 -57.89
N TYR A 651 -35.74 -92.90 -56.97
CA TYR A 651 -36.84 -91.97 -57.28
C TYR A 651 -36.52 -90.67 -58.07
N SER A 652 -35.27 -90.18 -58.15
CA SER A 652 -35.00 -88.81 -58.69
C SER A 652 -33.90 -88.67 -59.76
N SER A 653 -33.52 -89.78 -60.40
CA SER A 653 -32.89 -89.74 -61.74
C SER A 653 -33.76 -88.98 -62.77
N SER A 654 -35.05 -88.83 -62.47
CA SER A 654 -36.09 -88.21 -63.29
C SER A 654 -36.00 -86.69 -63.47
N TRP A 655 -35.30 -85.92 -62.61
CA TRP A 655 -35.65 -84.49 -62.45
C TRP A 655 -35.42 -83.64 -63.71
N PHE A 656 -34.26 -82.98 -63.87
CA PHE A 656 -34.13 -81.86 -64.82
C PHE A 656 -32.63 -81.48 -64.99
N PHE A 657 -31.92 -81.73 -66.11
CA PHE A 657 -32.33 -81.77 -67.53
C PHE A 657 -32.89 -80.42 -68.07
N LYS A 658 -32.64 -79.29 -67.38
CA LYS A 658 -33.46 -78.05 -67.50
C LYS A 658 -32.72 -76.71 -67.37
N ARG A 659 -31.46 -76.60 -67.80
CA ARG A 659 -30.74 -75.31 -67.77
C ARG A 659 -29.85 -75.03 -68.98
N THR A 660 -30.30 -75.54 -70.13
CA THR A 660 -29.80 -75.21 -71.46
C THR A 660 -30.30 -73.84 -71.95
N CYS A 661 -29.52 -73.23 -72.84
CA CYS A 661 -29.86 -72.09 -73.74
C CYS A 661 -29.90 -70.65 -73.17
N HIS A 662 -29.52 -69.71 -74.06
CA HIS A 662 -29.60 -68.23 -74.01
C HIS A 662 -28.87 -67.44 -72.90
N SER A 663 -27.72 -66.86 -73.27
CA SER A 663 -27.63 -65.45 -73.67
C SER A 663 -26.49 -65.25 -74.66
#